data_AF-A0A0Q9ZA53-F1
#
_entry.id   AF-A0A0Q9ZA53-F1
#
_cell.length_a   1.000
_cell.length_b   1.000
_cell.length_c   1.000
_cell.angle_alpha   90.00
_cell.angle_beta   90.00
_cell.angle_gamma   90.00
#
_symmetry.space_group_name_H-M   'P 1'
#
loop_
_entity.id
_entity.type
_entity.pdbx_description
1 polymer ?
#
loop_
_entity_poly.entity_id
_entity_poly.type
_entity_poly.pdbx_seq_one_letter_code
_entity_poly.pdbx_strand_id
1 'polypeptide(L)'
;MGKRFRKSILVLLCLFSIQVWAQEREVSGEIFDTDGMPLPGVNVFIENTSKGTVSNFDGEFSLSIPDENSTVLVFSSLGFQEQKITVGNRNNFTITMQTDTEGLDEVVVVGYGSQKRSNVTSSISTIDTEVLDSRPITDVARGLQGASPGITITTPTGQIGQDPTIRLRGNIGTLSPGGGGAQPLILVDNVEVSSLQSINPQDIEDISVLKDAASTSIYGARAAWGVILVTTKNGRRSQAPTVNYSNNISWSTPTNTPTVAPAADGAEMAFAAVRRRIPSLDAFGLVNMYLDDTAIERMREWEELYGDQNLSDEMVLGRDFEIRDGRLFFYRPWNPEDKFVKEWAPQQKHDLSVSGGSEKTNYYVGLGYLEQGGVYKANPDEFERYNLNLSVNTSITDWMDVRAKVLYTNTKTTEPFAFGSATYDAWYYTTRWPAYYPYGTYEGNPFRSHVNEVAQAKMNQNDRALTRINLGTTINPIENLDINFDYTFDGVDRHEHQVGGSVSAYNFWATGPDLVYEPYTSPAYDRVVYNSSWSRRNTAKAFATYDLNIADDHQFEVTVGGDAEEFELWAQSSQRRDLLNPDQGELDLATGDQFVGGDRENWTTLGAFARINYSYKEKYLLNVNGRYDGSSRLSADEKWAFFPSMSAGWIVTKEDFMDAVKPTLSFLKLRGSYGSVGNQNALISNIYRTMSSYNTGWLIDGENQLTTGTPGALPADLTWETVTTLDLGFDARFFKDKLGASFSWYERTISDMHSAGVTLPNSFGTSAPIRNFGEIQTKGWELELDFSHTFDNGLSINTKGNLSDFKERVTKFANTTEGINSYYEGKQLGEIWGYETDRFFTEADFDSDGNLVEGIPSQEIFETNGWFQYGPGDIKYKDLNGDGVVDFGSRTVGDSGDMKRIGNSTPRYQYGLQIGANWKGFDFNMFMQGVGKRDFWANGPVFIPGYRYGEAWYEHQLDYWTPENPNAYYPRPNDQQQSNNAMNFLPQSKYLLDMSYLRMKNITLGYTIPTSLTEKFQVERFRIYASGENLFEFTGAQVPVDPEVDYTSAGLNDTSTFGRVYPFRRSFSLGVQVTL
;
A
#
# COMPACT_ATOMS: atom_id res chain seq x y z
N MET A 1 13.70 -58.52 16.27
CA MET A 1 14.33 -59.86 16.16
C MET A 1 13.32 -60.78 15.48
N GLY A 2 13.61 -61.59 14.46
CA GLY A 2 14.86 -61.92 13.81
C GLY A 2 14.61 -62.77 12.55
N LYS A 3 15.49 -62.55 11.57
CA LYS A 3 15.93 -63.40 10.44
C LYS A 3 15.04 -64.60 10.05
N ARG A 4 14.67 -64.64 8.77
CA ARG A 4 14.98 -65.78 7.89
C ARG A 4 14.95 -65.39 6.39
N PHE A 5 15.96 -65.91 5.68
CA PHE A 5 16.03 -66.13 4.23
C PHE A 5 16.16 -64.92 3.28
N ARG A 6 17.40 -64.44 3.16
CA ARG A 6 17.94 -63.76 1.98
C ARG A 6 18.74 -64.77 1.15
N LYS A 7 18.71 -64.56 -0.18
CA LYS A 7 19.55 -65.14 -1.25
C LYS A 7 19.12 -66.50 -1.81
N SER A 8 18.10 -66.49 -2.67
CA SER A 8 17.94 -67.46 -3.79
C SER A 8 16.93 -67.02 -4.88
N ILE A 9 16.30 -65.84 -4.80
CA ILE A 9 15.34 -65.34 -5.82
C ILE A 9 15.86 -64.01 -6.41
N LEU A 10 17.07 -64.02 -6.97
CA LEU A 10 17.59 -62.88 -7.74
C LEU A 10 18.37 -63.29 -8.99
N VAL A 11 18.39 -64.57 -9.34
CA VAL A 11 19.19 -65.11 -10.47
C VAL A 11 18.31 -65.87 -11.50
N LEU A 12 16.99 -65.99 -11.27
CA LEU A 12 16.07 -66.64 -12.21
C LEU A 12 15.07 -65.70 -12.90
N LEU A 13 15.21 -64.37 -12.74
CA LEU A 13 14.36 -63.35 -13.37
C LEU A 13 15.13 -62.46 -14.38
N CYS A 14 16.29 -62.93 -14.86
CA CYS A 14 17.12 -62.22 -15.84
C CYS A 14 17.19 -62.90 -17.22
N LEU A 15 16.28 -63.83 -17.54
CA LEU A 15 16.23 -64.47 -18.85
C LEU A 15 14.79 -64.53 -19.35
N PHE A 16 14.25 -63.39 -19.77
CA PHE A 16 13.32 -63.20 -20.91
C PHE A 16 12.97 -61.71 -20.99
N SER A 17 13.92 -60.90 -21.43
CA SER A 17 13.69 -59.53 -21.88
C SER A 17 13.93 -59.53 -23.40
N ILE A 18 12.92 -59.91 -24.16
CA ILE A 18 12.92 -59.60 -25.60
C ILE A 18 12.66 -58.09 -25.65
N GLN A 19 13.71 -57.31 -25.87
CA GLN A 19 13.55 -55.93 -26.31
C GLN A 19 12.93 -55.98 -27.70
N VAL A 20 11.61 -55.74 -27.76
CA VAL A 20 10.98 -55.33 -29.00
C VAL A 20 11.50 -53.93 -29.26
N TRP A 21 12.36 -53.79 -30.27
CA TRP A 21 12.67 -52.48 -30.83
C TRP A 21 11.38 -52.01 -31.50
N ALA A 22 10.71 -51.02 -30.91
CA ALA A 22 9.71 -50.25 -31.64
C ALA A 22 10.42 -49.66 -32.86
N GLN A 23 9.87 -49.85 -34.07
CA GLN A 23 10.38 -49.15 -35.24
C GLN A 23 10.21 -47.66 -34.98
N GLU A 24 11.33 -46.94 -34.92
CA GLU A 24 11.32 -45.48 -34.86
C GLU A 24 11.27 -44.95 -36.30
N ARG A 25 10.44 -43.93 -36.51
CA ARG A 25 10.30 -43.22 -37.78
C ARG A 25 10.76 -41.79 -37.59
N GLU A 26 11.56 -41.29 -38.52
CA GLU A 26 11.96 -39.89 -38.53
C GLU A 26 10.85 -39.04 -39.17
N VAL A 27 10.48 -37.96 -38.49
CA VAL A 27 9.55 -36.94 -38.99
C VAL A 27 10.25 -35.59 -38.99
N SER A 28 10.08 -34.84 -40.07
CA SER A 28 10.68 -33.52 -40.26
C SER A 28 9.63 -32.49 -40.69
N GLY A 29 9.97 -31.21 -40.66
CA GLY A 29 9.07 -30.19 -41.13
C GLY A 29 9.59 -28.78 -40.96
N GLU A 30 8.83 -27.83 -41.48
CA GLU A 30 9.10 -26.39 -41.41
C GLU A 30 8.00 -25.72 -40.58
N ILE A 31 8.40 -24.77 -39.75
CA ILE A 31 7.50 -24.01 -38.87
C ILE A 31 7.60 -22.55 -39.25
N PHE A 32 6.45 -21.91 -39.47
CA PHE A 32 6.29 -20.53 -39.89
C PHE A 32 5.38 -19.76 -38.93
N ASP A 33 5.45 -18.43 -38.94
CA ASP A 33 4.48 -17.56 -38.29
C ASP A 33 3.29 -17.24 -39.21
N THR A 34 2.32 -16.47 -38.70
CA THR A 34 1.12 -16.06 -39.44
C THR A 34 1.40 -15.15 -40.64
N ASP A 35 2.58 -14.53 -40.71
CA ASP A 35 3.01 -13.69 -41.83
C ASP A 35 3.87 -14.48 -42.84
N GLY A 36 4.07 -15.79 -42.62
CA GLY A 36 4.76 -16.71 -43.52
C GLY A 36 6.27 -16.77 -43.35
N MET A 37 6.80 -16.25 -42.23
CA MET A 37 8.23 -16.21 -41.94
C MET A 37 8.67 -17.45 -41.14
N PRO A 38 9.87 -18.02 -41.39
CA PRO A 38 10.32 -19.21 -40.66
C PRO A 38 10.52 -18.89 -39.17
N LEU A 39 10.07 -19.80 -38.29
CA LEU A 39 10.11 -19.63 -36.84
C LEU A 39 11.20 -20.51 -36.21
N PRO A 40 12.33 -19.92 -35.79
CA PRO A 40 13.36 -20.62 -35.04
C PRO A 40 13.02 -20.77 -33.56
N GLY A 41 13.52 -21.83 -32.93
CA GLY A 41 13.39 -22.00 -31.47
C GLY A 41 12.05 -22.56 -30.99
N VAL A 42 11.22 -23.12 -31.89
CA VAL A 42 9.96 -23.77 -31.52
C VAL A 42 10.26 -25.16 -30.97
N ASN A 43 9.79 -25.44 -29.74
CA ASN A 43 9.89 -26.77 -29.13
C ASN A 43 8.89 -27.72 -29.80
N VAL A 44 9.37 -28.85 -30.30
CA VAL A 44 8.57 -29.91 -30.92
C VAL A 44 8.77 -31.19 -30.13
N PHE A 45 7.74 -31.68 -29.45
CA PHE A 45 7.86 -32.88 -28.61
C PHE A 45 6.66 -33.81 -28.75
N ILE A 46 6.85 -35.09 -28.39
CA ILE A 46 5.79 -36.09 -28.41
C ILE A 46 4.96 -35.95 -27.13
N GLU A 47 3.65 -35.83 -27.27
CA GLU A 47 2.72 -35.67 -26.15
C GLU A 47 2.91 -36.77 -25.10
N ASN A 48 2.94 -36.39 -23.82
CA ASN A 48 3.17 -37.27 -22.67
C ASN A 48 4.55 -37.97 -22.62
N THR A 49 5.57 -37.45 -23.32
CA THR A 49 6.95 -37.96 -23.25
C THR A 49 7.96 -36.82 -23.14
N SER A 50 9.21 -37.16 -22.79
CA SER A 50 10.34 -36.24 -22.79
C SER A 50 11.14 -36.24 -24.11
N LYS A 51 10.64 -36.88 -25.17
CA LYS A 51 11.32 -36.90 -26.49
C LYS A 51 10.86 -35.69 -27.31
N GLY A 52 11.80 -34.82 -27.67
CA GLY A 52 11.55 -33.64 -28.49
C GLY A 52 12.80 -33.12 -29.21
N THR A 53 12.61 -32.06 -29.99
CA THR A 53 13.61 -31.34 -30.77
C THR A 53 13.22 -29.86 -30.81
N VAL A 54 14.07 -29.00 -31.38
CA VAL A 54 13.81 -27.56 -31.53
C VAL A 54 14.05 -27.15 -32.97
N SER A 55 13.22 -26.24 -33.52
CA SER A 55 13.43 -25.74 -34.88
C SER A 55 14.70 -24.88 -35.01
N ASN A 56 15.38 -25.02 -36.16
CA ASN A 56 16.59 -24.28 -36.50
C ASN A 56 16.28 -22.86 -37.03
N PHE A 57 17.32 -22.13 -37.47
CA PHE A 57 17.19 -20.75 -37.99
C PHE A 57 16.28 -20.61 -39.22
N ASP A 58 16.14 -21.67 -40.01
CA ASP A 58 15.31 -21.72 -41.19
C ASP A 58 13.90 -22.29 -40.89
N GLY A 59 13.55 -22.44 -39.60
CA GLY A 59 12.28 -22.97 -39.14
C GLY A 59 12.15 -24.49 -39.25
N GLU A 60 13.22 -25.21 -39.61
CA GLU A 60 13.17 -26.66 -39.83
C GLU A 60 13.37 -27.45 -38.53
N PHE A 61 12.65 -28.56 -38.37
CA PHE A 61 12.84 -29.52 -37.29
C PHE A 61 12.97 -30.96 -37.83
N SER A 62 13.66 -31.83 -37.10
CA SER A 62 13.62 -33.29 -37.28
C SER A 62 13.57 -34.01 -35.93
N LEU A 63 12.68 -34.99 -35.81
CA LEU A 63 12.42 -35.74 -34.58
C LEU A 63 12.20 -37.23 -34.86
N SER A 64 12.84 -38.10 -34.08
CA SER A 64 12.60 -39.54 -34.13
C SER A 64 11.42 -39.92 -33.21
N ILE A 65 10.35 -40.47 -33.80
CA ILE A 65 9.11 -40.83 -33.10
C ILE A 65 8.83 -42.34 -33.18
N PRO A 66 8.06 -42.92 -32.25
CA PRO A 66 7.53 -44.28 -32.39
C PRO A 66 6.63 -44.41 -33.63
N ASP A 67 6.72 -45.51 -34.40
CA ASP A 67 5.87 -45.77 -35.57
C ASP A 67 4.45 -46.21 -35.17
N GLU A 68 3.74 -45.31 -34.47
CA GLU A 68 2.34 -45.46 -34.07
C GLU A 68 1.49 -44.35 -34.67
N ASN A 69 0.38 -44.72 -35.33
CA ASN A 69 -0.52 -43.78 -36.00
C ASN A 69 -1.23 -42.79 -35.06
N SER A 70 -1.22 -43.06 -33.75
CA SER A 70 -1.77 -42.21 -32.70
C SER A 70 -0.77 -41.22 -32.11
N THR A 71 0.48 -41.20 -32.56
CA THR A 71 1.50 -40.26 -32.04
C THR A 71 1.07 -38.81 -32.30
N VAL A 72 1.10 -37.97 -31.26
CA VAL A 72 0.77 -36.54 -31.33
C VAL A 72 2.05 -35.73 -31.09
N LEU A 73 2.35 -34.81 -32.00
CA LEU A 73 3.38 -33.80 -31.84
C LEU A 73 2.77 -32.52 -31.25
N VAL A 74 3.44 -31.97 -30.26
CA VAL A 74 3.11 -30.69 -29.63
C VAL A 74 4.17 -29.68 -30.05
N PHE A 75 3.71 -28.54 -30.57
CA PHE A 75 4.53 -27.42 -31.00
C PHE A 75 4.29 -26.26 -30.02
N SER A 76 5.34 -25.82 -29.35
CA SER A 76 5.26 -24.76 -28.33
C SER A 76 6.40 -23.76 -28.52
N SER A 77 6.06 -22.47 -28.49
CA SER A 77 7.01 -21.38 -28.58
C SER A 77 6.51 -20.20 -27.77
N LEU A 78 7.42 -19.48 -27.11
CA LEU A 78 7.09 -18.30 -26.33
C LEU A 78 6.42 -17.24 -27.23
N GLY A 79 5.24 -16.75 -26.85
CA GLY A 79 4.46 -15.79 -27.63
C GLY A 79 3.65 -16.40 -28.78
N PHE A 80 3.47 -17.72 -28.81
CA PHE A 80 2.63 -18.44 -29.78
C PHE A 80 1.76 -19.49 -29.07
N GLN A 81 0.54 -19.69 -29.56
CA GLN A 81 -0.37 -20.72 -29.03
C GLN A 81 0.20 -22.12 -29.25
N GLU A 82 0.07 -22.98 -28.24
CA GLU A 82 0.46 -24.39 -28.34
C GLU A 82 -0.42 -25.10 -29.39
N GLN A 83 0.22 -25.76 -30.36
CA GLN A 83 -0.48 -26.52 -31.40
C GLN A 83 -0.20 -28.02 -31.25
N LYS A 84 -1.26 -28.83 -31.26
CA LYS A 84 -1.17 -30.30 -31.20
C LYS A 84 -1.58 -30.92 -32.53
N ILE A 85 -0.73 -31.80 -33.07
CA ILE A 85 -0.92 -32.41 -34.39
C ILE A 85 -0.69 -33.91 -34.32
N THR A 86 -1.74 -34.68 -34.62
CA THR A 86 -1.63 -36.13 -34.79
C THR A 86 -0.84 -36.46 -36.06
N VAL A 87 0.26 -37.20 -35.91
CA VAL A 87 1.22 -37.53 -36.98
C VAL A 87 0.59 -38.40 -38.07
N GLY A 88 -0.10 -39.49 -37.69
CA GLY A 88 -0.59 -40.51 -38.61
C GLY A 88 0.50 -41.04 -39.56
N ASN A 89 0.19 -41.15 -40.86
CA ASN A 89 1.12 -41.64 -41.89
C ASN A 89 2.03 -40.56 -42.52
N ARG A 90 2.08 -39.33 -41.97
CA ARG A 90 2.84 -38.21 -42.58
C ARG A 90 4.26 -38.10 -42.00
N ASN A 91 5.26 -37.94 -42.88
CA ASN A 91 6.67 -37.77 -42.46
C ASN A 91 7.17 -36.33 -42.56
N ASN A 92 6.45 -35.47 -43.28
CA ASN A 92 6.78 -34.06 -43.44
C ASN A 92 5.60 -33.17 -43.04
N PHE A 93 5.90 -32.08 -42.34
CA PHE A 93 4.93 -31.14 -41.82
C PHE A 93 5.29 -29.69 -42.20
N THR A 94 4.28 -28.88 -42.46
CA THR A 94 4.41 -27.42 -42.56
C THR A 94 3.43 -26.82 -41.57
N ILE A 95 3.95 -26.19 -40.52
CA ILE A 95 3.16 -25.71 -39.37
C ILE A 95 3.19 -24.19 -39.36
N THR A 96 2.03 -23.56 -39.20
CA THR A 96 1.93 -22.11 -38.99
C THR A 96 1.51 -21.86 -37.56
N MET A 97 2.45 -21.43 -36.72
CA MET A 97 2.18 -21.08 -35.31
C MET A 97 1.39 -19.78 -35.28
N GLN A 98 0.31 -19.76 -34.51
CA GLN A 98 -0.46 -18.54 -34.27
C GLN A 98 0.19 -17.78 -33.14
N THR A 99 0.47 -16.49 -33.35
CA THR A 99 0.91 -15.60 -32.27
C THR A 99 -0.12 -15.62 -31.15
N ASP A 100 0.37 -15.76 -29.93
CA ASP A 100 -0.41 -15.66 -28.71
C ASP A 100 -0.79 -14.19 -28.51
N THR A 101 -1.88 -13.78 -29.17
CA THR A 101 -2.49 -12.47 -29.02
C THR A 101 -3.78 -12.61 -28.19
N GLU A 102 -3.70 -13.30 -27.06
CA GLU A 102 -4.85 -13.72 -26.24
C GLU A 102 -5.56 -12.60 -25.46
N GLY A 103 -5.22 -11.32 -25.65
CA GLY A 103 -5.82 -10.24 -24.86
C GLY A 103 -7.35 -10.12 -24.93
N LEU A 104 -8.04 -10.67 -25.94
CA LEU A 104 -9.52 -10.65 -26.04
C LEU A 104 -10.19 -11.97 -25.66
N ASP A 105 -9.52 -13.10 -25.90
CA ASP A 105 -9.99 -14.44 -25.54
C ASP A 105 -9.57 -14.83 -24.11
N GLU A 106 -8.71 -14.03 -23.47
CA GLU A 106 -8.34 -14.12 -22.06
C GLU A 106 -9.61 -14.20 -21.20
N VAL A 107 -9.59 -15.15 -20.28
CA VAL A 107 -10.68 -15.38 -19.34
C VAL A 107 -10.40 -14.59 -18.07
N VAL A 108 -11.28 -13.65 -17.75
CA VAL A 108 -11.21 -12.84 -16.53
C VAL A 108 -12.20 -13.39 -15.51
N VAL A 109 -11.78 -13.48 -14.25
CA VAL A 109 -12.66 -13.89 -13.15
C VAL A 109 -13.58 -12.71 -12.78
N VAL A 110 -14.89 -12.92 -12.89
CA VAL A 110 -15.92 -11.90 -12.61
C VAL A 110 -16.94 -12.44 -11.62
N GLY A 111 -16.74 -12.12 -10.34
CA GLY A 111 -17.59 -12.68 -9.30
C GLY A 111 -17.27 -14.16 -9.09
N TYR A 112 -18.31 -14.98 -9.13
CA TYR A 112 -18.23 -16.45 -8.96
C TYR A 112 -18.02 -17.23 -10.26
N GLY A 113 -17.78 -16.55 -11.38
CA GLY A 113 -17.58 -17.17 -12.68
C GLY A 113 -16.44 -16.53 -13.44
N SER A 114 -16.20 -17.04 -14.65
CA SER A 114 -15.11 -16.61 -15.51
C SER A 114 -15.68 -16.24 -16.89
N GLN A 115 -15.27 -15.11 -17.46
CA GLN A 115 -15.81 -14.62 -18.73
C GLN A 115 -14.68 -14.19 -19.66
N LYS A 116 -14.86 -14.40 -20.97
CA LYS A 116 -13.96 -13.81 -21.97
C LYS A 116 -13.93 -12.31 -21.81
N ARG A 117 -12.74 -11.71 -21.86
CA ARG A 117 -12.55 -10.26 -21.73
C ARG A 117 -13.38 -9.46 -22.75
N SER A 118 -13.55 -10.00 -23.96
CA SER A 118 -14.43 -9.41 -24.97
C SER A 118 -15.87 -9.24 -24.49
N ASN A 119 -16.38 -10.18 -23.68
CA ASN A 119 -17.78 -10.26 -23.25
C ASN A 119 -18.07 -9.51 -21.95
N VAL A 120 -17.04 -9.03 -21.25
CA VAL A 120 -17.20 -8.24 -20.02
C VAL A 120 -17.82 -6.86 -20.36
N THR A 121 -18.93 -6.52 -19.71
CA THR A 121 -19.64 -5.24 -19.87
C THR A 121 -19.35 -4.22 -18.78
N SER A 122 -18.75 -4.67 -17.68
CA SER A 122 -18.35 -3.86 -16.53
C SER A 122 -16.92 -3.33 -16.65
N SER A 123 -16.56 -2.37 -15.79
CA SER A 123 -15.18 -1.88 -15.65
C SER A 123 -14.38 -2.80 -14.73
N ILE A 124 -13.52 -3.62 -15.34
CA ILE A 124 -12.62 -4.56 -14.66
C ILE A 124 -11.21 -4.34 -15.21
N SER A 125 -10.22 -4.27 -14.33
CA SER A 125 -8.81 -4.32 -14.73
C SER A 125 -8.13 -5.56 -14.17
N THR A 126 -7.43 -6.27 -15.06
CA THR A 126 -6.61 -7.42 -14.71
C THR A 126 -5.16 -6.96 -14.61
N ILE A 127 -4.47 -7.40 -13.55
CA ILE A 127 -3.06 -7.10 -13.32
C ILE A 127 -2.28 -8.38 -13.58
N ASP A 128 -1.41 -8.30 -14.58
CA ASP A 128 -0.53 -9.40 -14.97
C ASP A 128 0.41 -9.78 -13.82
N THR A 129 0.47 -11.08 -13.49
CA THR A 129 1.32 -11.62 -12.43
C THR A 129 2.80 -11.60 -12.78
N GLU A 130 3.18 -11.47 -14.05
CA GLU A 130 4.57 -11.23 -14.45
C GLU A 130 5.14 -9.96 -13.80
N VAL A 131 4.30 -8.95 -13.56
CA VAL A 131 4.68 -7.74 -12.80
C VAL A 131 5.10 -8.12 -11.38
N LEU A 132 4.43 -9.08 -10.74
CA LEU A 132 4.73 -9.52 -9.39
C LEU A 132 5.94 -10.46 -9.35
N ASP A 133 6.08 -11.34 -10.33
CA ASP A 133 7.12 -12.37 -10.39
C ASP A 133 8.50 -11.83 -10.81
N SER A 134 8.54 -10.76 -11.59
CA SER A 134 9.79 -10.11 -12.02
C SER A 134 10.37 -9.16 -10.97
N ARG A 135 9.65 -8.89 -9.88
CA ARG A 135 10.04 -7.91 -8.85
C ARG A 135 10.32 -8.61 -7.51
N PRO A 136 11.30 -8.16 -6.71
CA PRO A 136 11.54 -8.68 -5.37
C PRO A 136 10.51 -8.13 -4.35
N ILE A 137 9.22 -8.17 -4.72
CA ILE A 137 8.16 -7.57 -3.92
C ILE A 137 7.94 -8.40 -2.65
N THR A 138 7.92 -7.68 -1.54
CA THR A 138 7.70 -8.24 -0.20
C THR A 138 6.24 -8.20 0.21
N ASP A 139 5.45 -7.31 -0.41
CA ASP A 139 4.04 -7.11 -0.17
C ASP A 139 3.28 -6.93 -1.50
N VAL A 140 2.22 -7.72 -1.71
CA VAL A 140 1.46 -7.72 -2.97
C VAL A 140 0.86 -6.34 -3.25
N ALA A 141 0.33 -5.64 -2.25
CA ALA A 141 -0.33 -4.35 -2.44
C ALA A 141 0.65 -3.25 -2.89
N ARG A 142 1.87 -3.19 -2.35
CA ARG A 142 2.93 -2.31 -2.87
C ARG A 142 3.29 -2.67 -4.34
N GLY A 143 3.11 -3.92 -4.72
CA GLY A 143 3.24 -4.38 -6.11
C GLY A 143 2.20 -3.80 -7.06
N LEU A 144 0.96 -3.59 -6.59
CA LEU A 144 -0.16 -3.07 -7.39
C LEU A 144 -0.13 -1.55 -7.59
N GLN A 145 0.74 -0.83 -6.87
CA GLN A 145 0.79 0.63 -6.91
C GLN A 145 1.14 1.13 -8.33
N GLY A 146 0.17 1.76 -9.00
CA GLY A 146 0.31 2.24 -10.38
C GLY A 146 0.20 1.17 -11.48
N ALA A 147 -0.06 -0.09 -11.13
CA ALA A 147 -0.19 -1.18 -12.10
C ALA A 147 -1.54 -1.16 -12.85
N SER A 148 -2.55 -0.51 -12.27
CA SER A 148 -3.88 -0.33 -12.84
C SER A 148 -4.41 1.07 -12.54
N PRO A 149 -5.12 1.71 -13.50
CA PRO A 149 -5.72 3.02 -13.28
C PRO A 149 -6.82 2.96 -12.21
N GLY A 150 -7.10 4.09 -11.55
CA GLY A 150 -8.17 4.21 -10.56
C GLY A 150 -7.89 3.57 -9.18
N ILE A 151 -6.72 2.96 -9.00
CA ILE A 151 -6.24 2.43 -7.71
C ILE A 151 -5.22 3.42 -7.13
N THR A 152 -5.49 3.88 -5.91
CA THR A 152 -4.55 4.72 -5.15
C THR A 152 -4.02 3.94 -3.96
N ILE A 153 -2.71 3.71 -3.96
CA ILE A 153 -2.01 3.01 -2.87
C ILE A 153 -1.05 4.00 -2.22
N THR A 154 -1.17 4.16 -0.91
CA THR A 154 -0.37 5.11 -0.12
C THR A 154 0.24 4.42 1.10
N THR A 155 1.52 4.66 1.33
CA THR A 155 2.26 4.24 2.52
C THR A 155 2.87 5.48 3.15
N PRO A 156 2.42 5.94 4.34
CA PRO A 156 2.94 7.18 4.92
C PRO A 156 4.39 7.06 5.42
N THR A 157 4.92 5.85 5.51
CA THR A 157 6.25 5.51 6.07
C THR A 157 6.85 4.31 5.32
N GLY A 158 8.18 4.19 5.31
CA GLY A 158 8.93 3.06 4.75
C GLY A 158 9.14 1.88 5.70
N GLN A 159 8.51 1.88 6.88
CA GLN A 159 8.63 0.84 7.90
C GLN A 159 8.33 -0.58 7.34
N ILE A 160 9.08 -1.56 7.84
CA ILE A 160 8.96 -2.97 7.49
C ILE A 160 7.66 -3.58 8.04
N GLY A 161 7.09 -4.56 7.34
CA GLY A 161 5.88 -5.25 7.80
C GLY A 161 4.58 -4.43 7.85
N GLN A 162 4.60 -3.14 7.48
CA GLN A 162 3.42 -2.26 7.52
C GLN A 162 2.54 -2.40 6.27
N ASP A 163 1.23 -2.53 6.52
CA ASP A 163 0.18 -2.61 5.49
C ASP A 163 -0.01 -1.26 4.77
N PRO A 164 0.01 -1.22 3.42
CA PRO A 164 -0.34 -0.02 2.68
C PRO A 164 -1.85 0.27 2.75
N THR A 165 -2.22 1.54 2.65
CA THR A 165 -3.63 1.92 2.47
C THR A 165 -4.00 1.86 0.99
N ILE A 166 -5.02 1.07 0.66
CA ILE A 166 -5.52 0.90 -0.71
C ILE A 166 -6.88 1.59 -0.84
N ARG A 167 -7.06 2.35 -1.92
CA ARG A 167 -8.33 3.01 -2.25
C ARG A 167 -8.67 2.86 -3.73
N LEU A 168 -9.96 2.79 -4.04
CA LEU A 168 -10.46 2.66 -5.40
C LEU A 168 -11.41 3.80 -5.77
N ARG A 169 -11.11 4.50 -6.87
CA ARG A 169 -11.94 5.57 -7.46
C ARG A 169 -12.38 6.66 -6.47
N GLY A 170 -11.52 7.07 -5.54
CA GLY A 170 -11.78 8.12 -4.55
C GLY A 170 -10.88 8.01 -3.31
N ASN A 171 -10.94 8.97 -2.38
CA ASN A 171 -10.03 9.04 -1.23
C ASN A 171 -10.72 8.85 0.13
N ILE A 172 -11.87 9.48 0.36
CA ILE A 172 -12.49 9.54 1.69
C ILE A 172 -13.52 8.44 1.90
N GLY A 173 -14.30 8.08 0.87
CA GLY A 173 -15.34 7.05 0.95
C GLY A 173 -16.54 7.50 1.75
N THR A 174 -16.39 7.67 3.07
CA THR A 174 -17.46 8.14 3.95
C THR A 174 -17.03 9.32 4.82
N LEU A 175 -17.99 10.15 5.21
CA LEU A 175 -17.88 11.25 6.17
C LEU A 175 -18.20 10.77 7.60
N SER A 176 -18.51 9.49 7.77
CA SER A 176 -18.93 8.94 9.05
C SER A 176 -17.83 9.03 10.11
N PRO A 177 -18.16 9.53 11.31
CA PRO A 177 -17.24 9.47 12.44
C PRO A 177 -16.86 8.01 12.74
N GLY A 178 -15.56 7.69 12.65
CA GLY A 178 -15.07 6.32 12.82
C GLY A 178 -15.33 5.39 11.63
N GLY A 179 -15.89 5.89 10.53
CA GLY A 179 -16.04 5.13 9.29
C GLY A 179 -14.67 4.86 8.70
N GLY A 180 -14.26 3.58 8.66
CA GLY A 180 -13.13 3.16 7.86
C GLY A 180 -13.33 3.70 6.43
N GLY A 181 -12.33 4.40 5.90
CA GLY A 181 -12.42 5.11 4.62
C GLY A 181 -12.71 4.17 3.43
N ALA A 182 -12.57 4.67 2.20
CA ALA A 182 -12.82 3.92 0.95
C ALA A 182 -11.86 2.73 0.70
N GLN A 183 -11.79 1.75 1.61
CA GLN A 183 -10.99 0.54 1.44
C GLN A 183 -11.77 -0.49 0.63
N PRO A 184 -11.23 -0.99 -0.49
CA PRO A 184 -11.88 -2.02 -1.27
C PRO A 184 -11.94 -3.34 -0.49
N LEU A 185 -12.91 -4.17 -0.84
CA LEU A 185 -12.97 -5.55 -0.35
C LEU A 185 -11.86 -6.37 -1.01
N ILE A 186 -10.93 -6.90 -0.22
CA ILE A 186 -9.84 -7.73 -0.74
C ILE A 186 -10.25 -9.20 -0.56
N LEU A 187 -10.43 -9.92 -1.67
CA LEU A 187 -10.79 -11.33 -1.68
C LEU A 187 -9.61 -12.16 -2.17
N VAL A 188 -9.37 -13.30 -1.52
CA VAL A 188 -8.48 -14.36 -2.01
C VAL A 188 -9.34 -15.60 -2.19
N ASP A 189 -9.46 -16.10 -3.42
CA ASP A 189 -10.35 -17.20 -3.77
C ASP A 189 -11.80 -16.96 -3.28
N ASN A 190 -12.35 -15.77 -3.57
CA ASN A 190 -13.72 -15.35 -3.21
C ASN A 190 -14.03 -15.21 -1.71
N VAL A 191 -13.00 -15.20 -0.85
CA VAL A 191 -13.15 -15.00 0.60
C VAL A 191 -12.24 -13.88 1.05
N GLU A 192 -12.78 -12.97 1.87
CA GLU A 192 -12.07 -11.76 2.27
C GLU A 192 -10.79 -12.04 3.04
N VAL A 193 -9.71 -11.30 2.79
CA VAL A 193 -8.55 -11.27 3.68
C VAL A 193 -8.40 -9.88 4.29
N SER A 194 -7.90 -9.81 5.52
CA SER A 194 -7.70 -8.53 6.18
C SER A 194 -6.55 -7.71 5.58
N SER A 195 -5.59 -8.37 4.92
CA SER A 195 -4.45 -7.71 4.28
C SER A 195 -3.81 -8.59 3.21
N LEU A 196 -3.43 -7.96 2.10
CA LEU A 196 -2.61 -8.53 1.02
C LEU A 196 -1.17 -8.85 1.44
N GLN A 197 -0.68 -8.25 2.52
CA GLN A 197 0.61 -8.58 3.12
C GLN A 197 0.66 -10.05 3.57
N SER A 198 -0.50 -10.62 3.89
CA SER A 198 -0.58 -12.01 4.34
C SER A 198 -0.43 -13.01 3.18
N ILE A 199 -0.39 -12.55 1.93
CA ILE A 199 -0.39 -13.40 0.73
C ILE A 199 0.99 -13.41 0.10
N ASN A 200 1.47 -14.60 -0.25
CA ASN A 200 2.72 -14.74 -0.97
C ASN A 200 2.50 -14.37 -2.46
N PRO A 201 3.23 -13.39 -3.02
CA PRO A 201 3.11 -13.04 -4.43
C PRO A 201 3.31 -14.23 -5.39
N GLN A 202 4.18 -15.19 -5.04
CA GLN A 202 4.50 -16.34 -5.90
C GLN A 202 3.35 -17.36 -6.02
N ASP A 203 2.38 -17.31 -5.12
CA ASP A 203 1.21 -18.18 -5.10
C ASP A 203 0.01 -17.60 -5.86
N ILE A 204 0.13 -16.37 -6.39
CA ILE A 204 -0.95 -15.67 -7.10
C ILE A 204 -0.96 -16.05 -8.58
N GLU A 205 -2.14 -16.42 -9.08
CA GLU A 205 -2.39 -16.72 -10.49
C GLU A 205 -2.89 -15.49 -11.24
N ASP A 206 -3.83 -14.75 -10.65
CA ASP A 206 -4.40 -13.54 -11.22
C ASP A 206 -4.83 -12.54 -10.13
N ILE A 207 -4.81 -11.25 -10.49
CA ILE A 207 -5.43 -10.19 -9.70
C ILE A 207 -6.39 -9.39 -10.59
N SER A 208 -7.67 -9.50 -10.28
CA SER A 208 -8.76 -8.78 -10.92
C SER A 208 -9.28 -7.67 -10.01
N VAL A 209 -9.35 -6.45 -10.53
CA VAL A 209 -9.84 -5.27 -9.80
C VAL A 209 -11.18 -4.84 -10.39
N LEU A 210 -12.24 -5.02 -9.58
CA LEU A 210 -13.64 -4.77 -9.93
C LEU A 210 -14.01 -3.37 -9.43
N LYS A 211 -14.30 -2.46 -10.37
CA LYS A 211 -14.37 -1.01 -10.10
C LYS A 211 -15.76 -0.41 -10.15
N ASP A 212 -16.73 -1.12 -10.71
CA ASP A 212 -18.10 -0.63 -10.87
C ASP A 212 -19.12 -1.46 -10.09
N ALA A 213 -20.30 -0.90 -9.87
CA ALA A 213 -21.36 -1.57 -9.10
C ALA A 213 -21.88 -2.85 -9.79
N ALA A 214 -21.82 -2.92 -11.13
CA ALA A 214 -22.29 -4.09 -11.86
C ALA A 214 -21.38 -5.32 -11.64
N SER A 215 -20.07 -5.10 -11.48
CA SER A 215 -19.11 -6.17 -11.18
C SER A 215 -19.01 -6.50 -9.69
N THR A 216 -19.24 -5.52 -8.81
CA THR A 216 -19.03 -5.69 -7.36
C THR A 216 -20.30 -6.10 -6.60
N SER A 217 -21.49 -5.82 -7.14
CA SER A 217 -22.78 -6.08 -6.48
C SER A 217 -22.99 -7.53 -6.08
N ILE A 218 -22.37 -8.49 -6.78
CA ILE A 218 -22.47 -9.91 -6.45
C ILE A 218 -21.82 -10.27 -5.10
N TYR A 219 -20.86 -9.46 -4.63
CA TYR A 219 -20.19 -9.60 -3.33
C TYR A 219 -20.89 -8.82 -2.20
N GLY A 220 -21.96 -8.08 -2.53
CA GLY A 220 -22.85 -7.44 -1.56
C GLY A 220 -22.28 -6.23 -0.83
N ALA A 221 -22.90 -5.95 0.31
CA ALA A 221 -22.68 -4.84 1.25
C ALA A 221 -21.23 -4.39 1.54
N ARG A 222 -20.25 -5.27 1.37
CA ARG A 222 -18.84 -5.00 1.71
C ARG A 222 -18.04 -4.54 0.50
N ALA A 223 -18.60 -4.70 -0.69
CA ALA A 223 -17.98 -4.37 -1.97
C ALA A 223 -18.32 -2.95 -2.48
N ALA A 224 -18.88 -2.11 -1.60
CA ALA A 224 -19.27 -0.73 -1.89
C ALA A 224 -18.11 0.13 -2.43
N TRP A 225 -16.87 -0.17 -1.99
CA TRP A 225 -15.65 0.53 -2.40
C TRP A 225 -14.87 -0.20 -3.51
N GLY A 226 -15.51 -1.15 -4.19
CA GLY A 226 -14.85 -2.02 -5.16
C GLY A 226 -14.25 -3.27 -4.53
N VAL A 227 -13.73 -4.16 -5.38
CA VAL A 227 -13.17 -5.44 -4.97
C VAL A 227 -11.81 -5.66 -5.64
N ILE A 228 -10.83 -6.13 -4.88
CA ILE A 228 -9.59 -6.71 -5.40
C ILE A 228 -9.69 -8.21 -5.20
N LEU A 229 -9.88 -8.95 -6.30
CA LEU A 229 -9.99 -10.39 -6.30
C LEU A 229 -8.65 -11.00 -6.70
N VAL A 230 -8.05 -11.71 -5.75
CA VAL A 230 -6.83 -12.49 -5.96
C VAL A 230 -7.22 -13.96 -6.13
N THR A 231 -6.78 -14.56 -7.23
CA THR A 231 -6.93 -15.99 -7.48
C THR A 231 -5.60 -16.68 -7.20
N THR A 232 -5.60 -17.76 -6.42
CA THR A 232 -4.38 -18.52 -6.12
C THR A 232 -4.14 -19.62 -7.15
N LYS A 233 -2.85 -19.88 -7.45
CA LYS A 233 -2.41 -20.93 -8.36
C LYS A 233 -2.99 -22.29 -7.97
N ASN A 234 -3.40 -23.06 -8.98
CA ASN A 234 -3.86 -24.43 -8.84
C ASN A 234 -3.05 -25.36 -9.76
N GLY A 235 -3.04 -26.67 -9.46
CA GLY A 235 -2.45 -27.66 -10.37
C GLY A 235 -3.31 -27.86 -11.61
N ARG A 236 -2.72 -28.31 -12.72
CA ARG A 236 -3.49 -28.72 -13.91
C ARG A 236 -3.69 -30.24 -13.92
N ARG A 237 -4.83 -30.68 -14.45
CA ARG A 237 -5.10 -32.12 -14.64
C ARG A 237 -4.21 -32.66 -15.75
N SER A 238 -3.82 -33.93 -15.62
CA SER A 238 -2.93 -34.61 -16.57
C SER A 238 -1.59 -33.89 -16.80
N GLN A 239 -1.11 -33.15 -15.80
CA GLN A 239 0.17 -32.46 -15.83
C GLN A 239 1.17 -33.23 -14.97
N ALA A 240 2.37 -33.47 -15.52
CA ALA A 240 3.47 -34.03 -14.74
C ALA A 240 3.80 -33.13 -13.53
N PRO A 241 4.29 -33.70 -12.41
CA PRO A 241 4.71 -32.89 -11.28
C PRO A 241 5.83 -31.92 -11.69
N THR A 242 5.61 -30.63 -11.47
CA THR A 242 6.59 -29.56 -11.68
C THR A 242 7.02 -29.01 -10.32
N VAL A 243 8.32 -28.81 -10.13
CA VAL A 243 8.87 -28.18 -8.91
C VAL A 243 9.52 -26.85 -9.28
N ASN A 244 9.03 -25.76 -8.69
CA ASN A 244 9.60 -24.44 -8.89
C ASN A 244 10.28 -23.98 -7.59
N TYR A 245 11.51 -23.49 -7.70
CA TYR A 245 12.20 -22.81 -6.62
C TYR A 245 12.63 -21.42 -7.08
N SER A 246 12.39 -20.41 -6.26
CA SER A 246 12.92 -19.07 -6.48
C SER A 246 13.57 -18.52 -5.22
N ASN A 247 14.62 -17.73 -5.43
CA ASN A 247 15.30 -17.01 -4.38
C ASN A 247 15.60 -15.58 -4.82
N ASN A 248 15.56 -14.66 -3.85
CA ASN A 248 16.03 -13.30 -4.00
C ASN A 248 16.75 -12.85 -2.73
N ILE A 249 17.94 -12.27 -2.90
CA ILE A 249 18.71 -11.62 -1.83
C ILE A 249 18.86 -10.15 -2.19
N SER A 250 18.57 -9.27 -1.25
CA SER A 250 18.50 -7.83 -1.47
C SER A 250 19.22 -7.04 -0.37
N TRP A 251 19.76 -5.90 -0.76
CA TRP A 251 20.37 -4.91 0.13
C TRP A 251 19.63 -3.59 -0.03
N SER A 252 19.13 -3.05 1.07
CA SER A 252 18.29 -1.85 1.07
C SER A 252 18.96 -0.70 1.82
N THR A 253 18.96 0.50 1.24
CA THR A 253 19.45 1.74 1.86
C THR A 253 18.31 2.75 1.99
N PRO A 254 18.26 3.59 3.03
CA PRO A 254 17.32 4.71 3.11
C PRO A 254 17.33 5.61 1.85
N THR A 255 16.20 6.24 1.50
CA THR A 255 16.05 7.12 0.32
C THR A 255 16.51 8.56 0.61
N ASN A 256 15.58 9.47 0.88
CA ASN A 256 15.81 10.89 1.16
C ASN A 256 15.47 11.15 2.62
N THR A 257 16.41 11.72 3.36
CA THR A 257 16.29 12.01 4.79
C THR A 257 16.70 13.47 5.04
N PRO A 258 16.00 14.21 5.90
CA PRO A 258 16.28 15.62 6.09
C PRO A 258 17.57 15.83 6.91
N THR A 259 18.58 16.43 6.27
CA THR A 259 19.88 16.71 6.90
C THR A 259 19.81 17.91 7.86
N VAL A 260 20.18 17.67 9.12
CA VAL A 260 20.30 18.72 10.15
C VAL A 260 21.41 19.69 9.76
N ALA A 261 21.17 20.99 9.94
CA ALA A 261 22.14 22.04 9.63
C ALA A 261 23.44 21.85 10.43
N PRO A 262 24.60 22.29 9.90
CA PRO A 262 25.85 22.31 10.64
C PRO A 262 25.70 22.99 12.01
N ALA A 263 26.45 22.52 13.01
CA ALA A 263 26.23 22.91 14.41
C ALA A 263 26.25 24.43 14.63
N ALA A 264 27.28 25.12 14.11
CA ALA A 264 27.42 26.56 14.27
C ALA A 264 26.33 27.34 13.51
N ASP A 265 26.01 26.96 12.28
CA ASP A 265 25.02 27.66 11.45
C ASP A 265 23.60 27.50 11.99
N GLY A 266 23.22 26.27 12.36
CA GLY A 266 21.93 26.00 13.00
C GLY A 266 21.80 26.70 14.36
N ALA A 267 22.89 26.78 15.12
CA ALA A 267 22.94 27.53 16.37
C ALA A 267 22.77 29.05 16.14
N GLU A 268 23.45 29.61 15.13
CA GLU A 268 23.30 31.02 14.76
C GLU A 268 21.86 31.36 14.36
N MET A 269 21.21 30.52 13.55
CA MET A 269 19.79 30.69 13.20
C MET A 269 18.88 30.63 14.42
N ALA A 270 19.07 29.64 15.29
CA ALA A 270 18.33 29.49 16.53
C ALA A 270 18.46 30.73 17.41
N PHE A 271 19.69 31.27 17.52
CA PHE A 271 19.96 32.43 18.35
C PHE A 271 19.42 33.73 17.74
N ALA A 272 19.51 33.89 16.42
CA ALA A 272 18.89 34.99 15.68
C ALA A 272 17.35 34.99 15.87
N ALA A 273 16.71 33.83 15.76
CA ALA A 273 15.28 33.66 15.94
C ALA A 273 14.81 34.06 17.35
N VAL A 274 15.54 33.65 18.40
CA VAL A 274 15.16 34.02 19.78
C VAL A 274 15.49 35.48 20.10
N ARG A 275 16.59 36.05 19.57
CA ARG A 275 16.94 37.47 19.74
C ARG A 275 15.90 38.38 19.09
N ARG A 276 15.30 37.95 17.99
CA ARG A 276 14.16 38.65 17.39
C ARG A 276 12.98 38.76 18.36
N ARG A 277 12.70 37.70 19.13
CA ARG A 277 11.66 37.67 20.16
C ARG A 277 12.05 38.41 21.44
N ILE A 278 13.31 38.29 21.84
CA ILE A 278 13.86 38.83 23.10
C ILE A 278 15.21 39.51 22.78
N PRO A 279 15.23 40.79 22.33
CA PRO A 279 16.46 41.46 21.89
C PRO A 279 17.53 41.61 22.98
N SER A 280 17.13 41.62 24.25
CA SER A 280 18.05 41.72 25.39
C SER A 280 18.69 40.39 25.80
N LEU A 281 18.38 39.28 25.11
CA LEU A 281 18.84 37.96 25.50
C LEU A 281 20.31 37.73 25.11
N ASP A 282 21.13 37.44 26.12
CA ASP A 282 22.57 37.18 26.01
C ASP A 282 22.90 35.69 25.87
N ALA A 283 22.03 34.81 26.36
CA ALA A 283 22.05 33.36 26.17
C ALA A 283 20.65 32.76 26.34
N PHE A 284 20.36 31.63 25.69
CA PHE A 284 19.13 30.87 25.95
C PHE A 284 19.41 29.40 26.24
N GLY A 285 18.48 28.76 26.94
CA GLY A 285 18.55 27.34 27.30
C GLY A 285 17.48 26.51 26.59
N LEU A 286 17.85 25.30 26.17
CA LEU A 286 16.99 24.24 25.69
C LEU A 286 17.32 22.97 26.48
N VAL A 287 16.37 22.45 27.27
CA VAL A 287 16.59 21.24 28.10
C VAL A 287 17.91 21.24 28.89
N ASN A 288 18.28 22.41 29.45
CA ASN A 288 19.54 22.73 30.14
C ASN A 288 20.83 22.68 29.29
N MET A 289 20.72 22.62 27.96
CA MET A 289 21.79 22.99 27.04
C MET A 289 21.70 24.48 26.77
N TYR A 290 22.80 25.20 26.85
CA TYR A 290 22.82 26.64 26.62
C TYR A 290 23.55 27.00 25.33
N LEU A 291 23.13 28.14 24.76
CA LEU A 291 23.74 28.73 23.57
C LEU A 291 23.90 30.24 23.74
N ASP A 292 25.05 30.75 23.31
CA ASP A 292 25.39 32.18 23.16
C ASP A 292 26.45 32.37 22.06
N ASP A 293 26.86 33.62 21.79
CA ASP A 293 27.82 33.93 20.72
C ASP A 293 29.15 33.18 20.89
N THR A 294 29.66 33.08 22.11
CA THR A 294 30.91 32.36 22.40
C THR A 294 30.76 30.87 22.12
N ALA A 295 29.61 30.26 22.41
CA ALA A 295 29.37 28.87 22.09
C ALA A 295 29.38 28.60 20.58
N ILE A 296 28.81 29.51 19.78
CA ILE A 296 28.79 29.41 18.32
C ILE A 296 30.23 29.54 17.76
N GLU A 297 31.03 30.47 18.28
CA GLU A 297 32.45 30.58 17.92
C GLU A 297 33.24 29.31 18.26
N ARG A 298 33.01 28.73 19.45
CA ARG A 298 33.64 27.46 19.86
C ARG A 298 33.22 26.27 18.99
N MET A 299 31.99 26.23 18.48
CA MET A 299 31.58 25.21 17.51
C MET A 299 32.39 25.32 16.21
N ARG A 300 32.65 26.54 15.72
CA ARG A 300 33.47 26.76 14.51
C ARG A 300 34.93 26.40 14.74
N GLU A 301 35.49 26.81 15.89
CA GLU A 301 36.85 26.43 16.28
C GLU A 301 36.98 24.92 16.41
N TRP A 302 35.97 24.24 16.98
CA TRP A 302 35.97 22.79 17.08
C TRP A 302 36.03 22.13 15.70
N GLU A 303 35.19 22.58 14.77
CA GLU A 303 35.15 22.05 13.40
C GLU A 303 36.50 22.25 12.68
N GLU A 304 37.10 23.43 12.79
CA GLU A 304 38.40 23.74 12.19
C GLU A 304 39.54 22.89 12.76
N LEU A 305 39.55 22.66 14.08
CA LEU A 305 40.63 21.93 14.74
C LEU A 305 40.47 20.41 14.67
N TYR A 306 39.22 19.91 14.69
CA TYR A 306 38.91 18.50 14.93
C TYR A 306 38.00 17.85 13.89
N GLY A 307 37.34 18.60 13.00
CA GLY A 307 36.34 18.06 12.06
C GLY A 307 36.88 16.98 11.12
N ASP A 308 38.14 17.10 10.67
CA ASP A 308 38.80 16.12 9.80
C ASP A 308 39.36 14.89 10.56
N GLN A 309 39.18 14.82 11.89
CA GLN A 309 39.73 13.75 12.71
C GLN A 309 38.67 12.68 13.03
N ASN A 310 39.05 11.40 12.92
CA ASN A 310 38.18 10.30 13.33
C ASN A 310 38.22 10.09 14.86
N LEU A 311 37.48 10.93 15.60
CA LEU A 311 37.38 10.88 17.06
C LEU A 311 36.40 9.80 17.53
N SER A 312 36.72 9.13 18.64
CA SER A 312 35.80 8.20 19.32
C SER A 312 34.55 8.90 19.87
N ASP A 313 33.54 8.13 20.28
CA ASP A 313 32.31 8.65 20.87
C ASP A 313 32.49 9.25 22.27
N GLU A 314 33.61 8.95 22.93
CA GLU A 314 33.99 9.56 24.19
C GLU A 314 34.26 11.06 24.03
N MET A 315 33.48 11.86 24.77
CA MET A 315 33.52 13.31 24.79
C MET A 315 34.53 13.81 25.84
N VAL A 316 35.17 14.94 25.55
CA VAL A 316 36.20 15.54 26.41
C VAL A 316 35.74 16.92 26.89
N LEU A 317 35.65 17.09 28.21
CA LEU A 317 35.35 18.38 28.84
C LEU A 317 36.41 19.43 28.48
N GLY A 318 35.98 20.61 28.07
CA GLY A 318 36.82 21.71 27.58
C GLY A 318 37.14 21.65 26.08
N ARG A 319 36.95 20.48 25.43
CA ARG A 319 37.04 20.32 23.97
C ARG A 319 35.64 20.25 23.35
N ASP A 320 34.86 19.25 23.72
CA ASP A 320 33.59 18.91 23.07
C ASP A 320 32.38 19.59 23.73
N PHE A 321 32.52 19.96 25.00
CA PHE A 321 31.53 20.68 25.79
C PHE A 321 32.24 21.39 26.95
N GLU A 322 31.62 22.41 27.53
CA GLU A 322 32.13 23.08 28.73
C GLU A 322 31.00 23.42 29.72
N ILE A 323 31.40 23.64 30.98
CA ILE A 323 30.53 24.21 32.00
C ILE A 323 31.02 25.62 32.27
N ARG A 324 30.24 26.63 31.88
CA ARG A 324 30.55 28.05 32.06
C ARG A 324 29.43 28.71 32.85
N ASP A 325 29.77 29.37 33.95
CA ASP A 325 28.81 30.04 34.85
C ASP A 325 27.65 29.15 35.32
N GLY A 326 27.92 27.86 35.58
CA GLY A 326 26.90 26.89 35.99
C GLY A 326 25.93 26.49 34.87
N ARG A 327 26.27 26.76 33.61
CA ARG A 327 25.51 26.37 32.42
C ARG A 327 26.33 25.42 31.56
N LEU A 328 25.63 24.47 30.93
CA LEU A 328 26.23 23.43 30.10
C LEU A 328 26.16 23.83 28.62
N PHE A 329 27.31 23.91 27.95
CA PHE A 329 27.44 24.27 26.54
C PHE A 329 28.09 23.12 25.77
N PHE A 330 27.50 22.72 24.64
CA PHE A 330 28.03 21.66 23.79
C PHE A 330 28.55 22.24 22.47
N TYR A 331 29.69 21.73 21.98
CA TYR A 331 30.40 22.25 20.81
C TYR A 331 30.60 21.20 19.72
N ARG A 332 30.84 19.96 20.11
CA ARG A 332 31.09 18.87 19.16
C ARG A 332 29.86 18.65 18.27
N PRO A 333 29.99 18.77 16.94
CA PRO A 333 28.97 18.40 16.00
C PRO A 333 28.82 16.88 15.91
N TRP A 334 27.59 16.47 15.69
CA TRP A 334 27.17 15.09 15.48
C TRP A 334 26.22 15.04 14.29
N ASN A 335 26.36 14.00 13.47
CA ASN A 335 25.34 13.61 12.53
C ASN A 335 24.42 12.58 13.21
N PRO A 336 23.17 12.94 13.57
CA PRO A 336 22.27 12.02 14.24
C PRO A 336 21.89 10.80 13.37
N GLU A 337 21.86 10.96 12.05
CA GLU A 337 21.55 9.85 11.14
C GLU A 337 22.64 8.79 11.18
N ASP A 338 23.92 9.17 11.14
CA ASP A 338 25.05 8.23 11.23
C ASP A 338 25.09 7.46 12.56
N LYS A 339 24.53 8.05 13.62
CA LYS A 339 24.44 7.42 14.95
C LYS A 339 23.29 6.43 15.07
N PHE A 340 22.19 6.68 14.39
CA PHE A 340 20.97 5.91 14.57
C PHE A 340 20.69 4.91 13.44
N VAL A 341 21.17 5.18 12.24
CA VAL A 341 20.75 4.54 11.00
C VAL A 341 21.87 3.69 10.42
N LYS A 342 21.54 2.51 9.91
CA LYS A 342 22.43 1.66 9.13
C LYS A 342 22.53 2.18 7.70
N GLU A 343 23.74 2.09 7.13
CA GLU A 343 23.96 2.37 5.71
C GLU A 343 23.15 1.43 4.82
N TRP A 344 23.01 0.15 5.22
CA TRP A 344 22.23 -0.85 4.49
C TRP A 344 21.60 -1.89 5.43
N ALA A 345 20.50 -2.49 4.98
CA ALA A 345 19.79 -3.57 5.65
C ALA A 345 19.58 -4.77 4.68
N PRO A 346 19.86 -6.02 5.10
CA PRO A 346 19.66 -7.19 4.27
C PRO A 346 18.17 -7.61 4.21
N GLN A 347 17.81 -8.27 3.11
CA GLN A 347 16.53 -8.94 2.94
C GLN A 347 16.76 -10.24 2.15
N GLN A 348 16.03 -11.29 2.50
CA GLN A 348 16.02 -12.55 1.75
C GLN A 348 14.60 -13.10 1.57
N LYS A 349 14.37 -13.72 0.41
CA LYS A 349 13.10 -14.35 0.05
C LYS A 349 13.37 -15.71 -0.59
N HIS A 350 12.59 -16.71 -0.20
CA HIS A 350 12.64 -18.06 -0.73
C HIS A 350 11.22 -18.57 -0.98
N ASP A 351 10.99 -19.10 -2.16
CA ASP A 351 9.71 -19.70 -2.53
C ASP A 351 9.94 -21.07 -3.15
N LEU A 352 9.15 -22.04 -2.73
CA LEU A 352 9.13 -23.40 -3.27
C LEU A 352 7.69 -23.77 -3.58
N SER A 353 7.40 -24.15 -4.82
CA SER A 353 6.10 -24.68 -5.18
C SER A 353 6.19 -26.01 -5.91
N VAL A 354 5.18 -26.85 -5.69
CA VAL A 354 4.99 -28.13 -6.34
C VAL A 354 3.57 -28.17 -6.88
N SER A 355 3.42 -28.40 -8.17
CA SER A 355 2.11 -28.51 -8.83
C SER A 355 2.07 -29.73 -9.74
N GLY A 356 0.86 -30.23 -10.01
CA GLY A 356 0.66 -31.33 -10.93
C GLY A 356 -0.74 -31.93 -10.81
N GLY A 357 -1.00 -32.98 -11.57
CA GLY A 357 -2.27 -33.66 -11.49
C GLY A 357 -2.39 -34.90 -12.36
N SER A 358 -3.21 -35.84 -11.90
CA SER A 358 -3.75 -36.92 -12.72
C SER A 358 -4.98 -36.45 -13.50
N GLU A 359 -5.64 -37.35 -14.22
CA GLU A 359 -6.89 -37.07 -14.93
C GLU A 359 -8.02 -36.61 -13.98
N LYS A 360 -8.05 -37.11 -12.74
CA LYS A 360 -9.13 -36.83 -11.77
C LYS A 360 -8.74 -35.85 -10.68
N THR A 361 -7.47 -35.74 -10.35
CA THR A 361 -6.99 -34.95 -9.21
C THR A 361 -5.91 -34.00 -9.65
N ASN A 362 -6.04 -32.73 -9.33
CA ASN A 362 -4.96 -31.76 -9.42
C ASN A 362 -4.60 -31.24 -8.02
N TYR A 363 -3.35 -30.79 -7.86
CA TYR A 363 -2.87 -30.25 -6.60
C TYR A 363 -1.83 -29.15 -6.81
N TYR A 364 -1.75 -28.28 -5.82
CA TYR A 364 -0.74 -27.24 -5.68
C TYR A 364 -0.29 -27.18 -4.22
N VAL A 365 1.01 -27.07 -3.98
CA VAL A 365 1.60 -26.79 -2.67
C VAL A 365 2.65 -25.70 -2.86
N GLY A 366 2.46 -24.56 -2.20
CA GLY A 366 3.39 -23.43 -2.17
C GLY A 366 3.89 -23.18 -0.75
N LEU A 367 5.19 -22.94 -0.62
CA LEU A 367 5.87 -22.57 0.61
C LEU A 367 6.66 -21.28 0.37
N GLY A 368 6.54 -20.32 1.27
CA GLY A 368 7.26 -19.05 1.20
C GLY A 368 7.94 -18.69 2.50
N TYR A 369 9.12 -18.11 2.42
CA TYR A 369 9.84 -17.48 3.53
C TYR A 369 10.37 -16.11 3.09
N LEU A 370 10.12 -15.10 3.93
CA LEU A 370 10.62 -13.75 3.76
C LEU A 370 11.22 -13.28 5.09
N GLU A 371 12.42 -12.70 5.03
CA GLU A 371 13.06 -11.99 6.13
C GLU A 371 13.47 -10.60 5.63
N GLN A 372 13.12 -9.56 6.38
CA GLN A 372 13.50 -8.19 6.12
C GLN A 372 14.14 -7.57 7.36
N GLY A 373 15.40 -7.15 7.26
CA GLY A 373 16.03 -6.30 8.25
C GLY A 373 15.60 -4.84 8.10
N GLY A 374 15.47 -4.14 9.21
CA GLY A 374 15.25 -2.71 9.27
C GLY A 374 16.54 -1.90 9.41
N VAL A 375 16.38 -0.57 9.46
CA VAL A 375 17.47 0.40 9.32
C VAL A 375 18.05 0.89 10.65
N TYR A 376 17.51 0.46 11.80
CA TYR A 376 18.10 0.84 13.10
C TYR A 376 19.48 0.20 13.31
N LYS A 377 20.44 1.00 13.79
CA LYS A 377 21.83 0.58 13.99
C LYS A 377 22.01 -0.30 15.22
N ALA A 378 21.44 0.12 16.35
CA ALA A 378 21.35 -0.67 17.57
C ALA A 378 19.96 -1.30 17.65
N ASN A 379 19.87 -2.55 18.12
CA ASN A 379 18.61 -3.30 18.24
C ASN A 379 17.74 -3.21 16.97
N PRO A 380 18.25 -3.70 15.83
CA PRO A 380 17.56 -3.59 14.56
C PRO A 380 16.18 -4.24 14.61
N ASP A 381 15.21 -3.54 14.04
CA ASP A 381 13.90 -4.08 13.75
C ASP A 381 13.99 -5.16 12.66
N GLU A 382 13.13 -6.17 12.75
CA GLU A 382 13.09 -7.31 11.84
C GLU A 382 11.64 -7.73 11.55
N PHE A 383 11.41 -8.16 10.32
CA PHE A 383 10.13 -8.70 9.88
C PHE A 383 10.31 -10.04 9.18
N GLU A 384 9.66 -11.07 9.69
CA GLU A 384 9.64 -12.41 9.11
C GLU A 384 8.23 -12.79 8.66
N ARG A 385 8.11 -13.51 7.53
CA ARG A 385 6.86 -14.10 7.08
C ARG A 385 7.08 -15.52 6.55
N TYR A 386 6.25 -16.43 7.01
CA TYR A 386 6.15 -17.81 6.55
C TYR A 386 4.78 -18.02 5.89
N ASN A 387 4.76 -18.63 4.71
CA ASN A 387 3.54 -18.90 3.96
C ASN A 387 3.43 -20.39 3.61
N LEU A 388 2.21 -20.92 3.68
CA LEU A 388 1.81 -22.21 3.14
C LEU A 388 0.51 -22.02 2.36
N ASN A 389 0.52 -22.41 1.09
CA ASN A 389 -0.67 -22.52 0.26
C ASN A 389 -0.82 -23.97 -0.20
N LEU A 390 -1.99 -24.56 0.00
CA LEU A 390 -2.32 -25.90 -0.45
C LEU A 390 -3.67 -25.87 -1.14
N SER A 391 -3.74 -26.43 -2.34
CA SER A 391 -4.97 -26.61 -3.10
C SER A 391 -5.03 -28.03 -3.63
N VAL A 392 -6.18 -28.68 -3.49
CA VAL A 392 -6.49 -29.98 -4.08
C VAL A 392 -7.91 -29.95 -4.63
N ASN A 393 -8.08 -30.29 -5.91
CA ASN A 393 -9.38 -30.50 -6.52
C ASN A 393 -9.45 -31.92 -7.11
N THR A 394 -10.54 -32.63 -6.83
CA THR A 394 -10.72 -34.02 -7.22
C THR A 394 -12.12 -34.25 -7.79
N SER A 395 -12.20 -34.84 -8.98
CA SER A 395 -13.45 -35.42 -9.51
C SER A 395 -13.72 -36.76 -8.83
N ILE A 396 -14.68 -36.77 -7.91
CA ILE A 396 -15.12 -37.99 -7.23
C ILE A 396 -15.96 -38.83 -8.19
N THR A 397 -16.80 -38.17 -8.98
CA THR A 397 -17.61 -38.73 -10.08
C THR A 397 -17.58 -37.78 -11.27
N ASP A 398 -18.15 -38.19 -12.41
CA ASP A 398 -18.24 -37.34 -13.60
C ASP A 398 -19.19 -36.14 -13.43
N TRP A 399 -19.95 -36.09 -12.34
CA TRP A 399 -20.93 -35.04 -12.01
C TRP A 399 -20.62 -34.34 -10.69
N MET A 400 -19.50 -34.67 -10.01
CA MET A 400 -19.18 -34.10 -8.70
C MET A 400 -17.67 -33.90 -8.52
N ASP A 401 -17.29 -32.64 -8.36
CA ASP A 401 -15.96 -32.21 -7.96
C ASP A 401 -15.96 -31.79 -6.49
N VAL A 402 -14.87 -32.11 -5.78
CA VAL A 402 -14.63 -31.69 -4.40
C VAL A 402 -13.28 -30.99 -4.34
N ARG A 403 -13.27 -29.82 -3.71
CA ARG A 403 -12.10 -28.97 -3.53
C ARG A 403 -11.81 -28.72 -2.06
N ALA A 404 -10.54 -28.69 -1.72
CA ALA A 404 -10.04 -28.23 -0.44
C ALA A 404 -8.88 -27.27 -0.66
N LYS A 405 -8.94 -26.09 -0.04
CA LYS A 405 -7.84 -25.13 -0.02
C LYS A 405 -7.46 -24.79 1.42
N VAL A 406 -6.16 -24.71 1.68
CA VAL A 406 -5.60 -24.27 2.96
C VAL A 406 -4.61 -23.16 2.68
N LEU A 407 -4.81 -22.01 3.31
CA LEU A 407 -3.84 -20.92 3.30
C LEU A 407 -3.45 -20.64 4.75
N TYR A 408 -2.15 -20.68 5.02
CA TYR A 408 -1.59 -20.36 6.32
C TYR A 408 -0.46 -19.34 6.16
N THR A 409 -0.50 -18.31 6.99
CA THR A 409 0.54 -17.29 7.03
C THR A 409 0.89 -16.99 8.47
N ASN A 410 2.17 -16.99 8.83
CA ASN A 410 2.64 -16.50 10.11
C ASN A 410 3.62 -15.36 9.87
N THR A 411 3.37 -14.22 10.49
CA THR A 411 4.26 -13.05 10.45
C THR A 411 4.75 -12.74 11.85
N LYS A 412 6.03 -12.42 11.97
CA LYS A 412 6.64 -11.96 13.21
C LYS A 412 7.35 -10.64 12.98
N THR A 413 6.95 -9.61 13.72
CA THR A 413 7.68 -8.35 13.78
C THR A 413 8.40 -8.28 15.12
N THR A 414 9.69 -7.95 15.07
CA THR A 414 10.51 -7.71 16.26
C THR A 414 11.03 -6.28 16.20
N GLU A 415 10.74 -5.47 17.22
CA GLU A 415 11.11 -4.04 17.24
C GLU A 415 11.56 -3.61 18.65
N PRO A 416 12.46 -2.63 18.79
CA PRO A 416 12.87 -2.15 20.11
C PRO A 416 11.70 -1.50 20.85
N PHE A 417 11.63 -1.71 22.16
CA PHE A 417 10.62 -1.09 23.02
C PHE A 417 10.64 0.43 22.89
N ALA A 418 9.47 1.01 22.62
CA ALA A 418 9.31 2.45 22.47
C ALA A 418 9.18 3.14 23.84
N PHE A 419 10.21 3.89 24.22
CA PHE A 419 10.20 4.79 25.37
C PHE A 419 9.64 6.18 24.99
N GLY A 420 9.68 7.13 25.92
CA GLY A 420 9.14 8.47 25.73
C GLY A 420 9.72 9.19 24.49
N SER A 421 11.00 8.98 24.17
CA SER A 421 11.63 9.55 22.98
C SER A 421 11.43 8.71 21.70
N ALA A 422 10.44 7.83 21.67
CA ALA A 422 9.98 7.11 20.49
C ALA A 422 8.45 7.11 20.38
N THR A 423 7.75 7.94 21.17
CA THR A 423 6.27 7.96 21.27
C THR A 423 5.58 8.17 19.91
N TYR A 424 6.21 8.89 18.98
CA TYR A 424 5.67 9.17 17.65
C TYR A 424 6.34 8.34 16.55
N ASP A 425 7.66 8.23 16.61
CA ASP A 425 8.55 7.35 15.86
C ASP A 425 9.95 7.53 16.48
N ALA A 426 10.84 6.54 16.44
CA ALA A 426 12.23 6.77 16.83
C ALA A 426 12.93 7.75 15.87
N TRP A 427 12.59 7.68 14.58
CA TRP A 427 13.05 8.59 13.52
C TRP A 427 12.67 10.05 13.76
N TYR A 428 11.50 10.28 14.38
CA TYR A 428 11.09 11.62 14.77
C TYR A 428 12.12 12.30 15.68
N TYR A 429 12.70 11.53 16.61
CA TYR A 429 13.70 12.05 17.56
C TYR A 429 15.13 12.04 17.01
N THR A 430 15.40 11.29 15.95
CA THR A 430 16.69 11.31 15.24
C THR A 430 17.00 12.69 14.69
N THR A 431 16.07 13.29 13.95
CA THR A 431 16.29 14.60 13.34
C THR A 431 15.71 15.76 14.14
N ARG A 432 15.30 15.52 15.41
CA ARG A 432 14.70 16.55 16.28
C ARG A 432 15.73 17.52 16.85
N TRP A 433 16.87 17.01 17.28
CA TRP A 433 17.86 17.79 18.02
C TRP A 433 18.93 18.38 17.11
N PRO A 434 19.45 19.58 17.43
CA PRO A 434 20.49 20.22 16.63
C PRO A 434 21.78 19.39 16.61
N ALA A 435 22.66 19.64 15.64
CA ALA A 435 23.88 18.85 15.45
C ALA A 435 24.83 18.88 16.66
N TYR A 436 24.77 19.88 17.53
CA TYR A 436 25.57 19.94 18.77
C TYR A 436 24.96 19.15 19.95
N TYR A 437 23.87 18.41 19.74
CA TYR A 437 23.28 17.58 20.79
C TYR A 437 24.20 16.40 21.15
N PRO A 438 24.43 16.10 22.45
CA PRO A 438 25.40 15.10 22.85
C PRO A 438 24.90 13.66 22.61
N TYR A 439 25.37 13.03 21.53
CA TYR A 439 25.09 11.61 21.23
C TYR A 439 26.21 10.66 21.68
N GLY A 440 27.32 11.19 22.21
CA GLY A 440 28.46 10.42 22.67
C GLY A 440 28.35 9.90 24.11
N THR A 441 29.50 9.57 24.67
CA THR A 441 29.69 9.15 26.07
C THR A 441 30.60 10.14 26.80
N TYR A 442 30.54 10.16 28.13
CA TYR A 442 31.50 10.85 28.99
C TYR A 442 31.81 9.95 30.20
N GLU A 443 33.09 9.77 30.53
CA GLU A 443 33.52 8.80 31.56
C GLU A 443 32.94 7.38 31.33
N GLY A 444 32.77 7.00 30.06
CA GLY A 444 32.17 5.72 29.64
C GLY A 444 30.65 5.61 29.76
N ASN A 445 29.93 6.65 30.21
CA ASN A 445 28.47 6.64 30.32
C ASN A 445 27.82 7.48 29.21
N PRO A 446 26.68 7.05 28.64
CA PRO A 446 25.99 7.77 27.56
C PRO A 446 25.25 9.00 28.08
N PHE A 447 25.08 10.00 27.20
CA PHE A 447 24.14 11.10 27.42
C PHE A 447 22.70 10.69 27.06
N ARG A 448 21.72 11.32 27.71
CA ARG A 448 20.29 11.09 27.44
C ARG A 448 19.97 11.37 25.97
N SER A 449 19.54 10.35 25.23
CA SER A 449 19.20 10.45 23.80
C SER A 449 18.32 9.28 23.37
N HIS A 450 17.58 9.43 22.26
CA HIS A 450 16.80 8.34 21.67
C HIS A 450 17.69 7.18 21.18
N VAL A 451 18.91 7.48 20.72
CA VAL A 451 19.91 6.47 20.35
C VAL A 451 20.22 5.57 21.55
N ASN A 452 20.39 6.18 22.72
CA ASN A 452 20.62 5.45 23.97
C ASN A 452 19.39 4.65 24.43
N GLU A 453 18.18 5.21 24.29
CA GLU A 453 16.93 4.47 24.59
C GLU A 453 16.81 3.21 23.74
N VAL A 454 17.00 3.32 22.42
CA VAL A 454 16.93 2.17 21.52
C VAL A 454 18.05 1.18 21.78
N ALA A 455 19.27 1.63 22.08
CA ALA A 455 20.38 0.74 22.39
C ALA A 455 20.19 -0.07 23.69
N GLN A 456 19.50 0.49 24.69
CA GLN A 456 19.19 -0.19 25.96
C GLN A 456 17.82 -0.89 25.96
N ALA A 457 17.00 -0.68 24.92
CA ALA A 457 15.67 -1.26 24.82
C ALA A 457 15.70 -2.78 24.75
N LYS A 458 14.65 -3.42 25.28
CA LYS A 458 14.33 -4.81 24.99
C LYS A 458 13.56 -4.88 23.69
N MET A 459 13.56 -6.05 23.05
CA MET A 459 12.83 -6.26 21.80
C MET A 459 11.41 -6.74 22.09
N ASN A 460 10.43 -5.98 21.62
CA ASN A 460 9.03 -6.39 21.56
C ASN A 460 8.85 -7.40 20.43
N GLN A 461 7.90 -8.32 20.60
CA GLN A 461 7.52 -9.29 19.58
C GLN A 461 6.04 -9.20 19.31
N ASN A 462 5.67 -9.17 18.02
CA ASN A 462 4.30 -9.20 17.55
C ASN A 462 4.15 -10.31 16.51
N ASP A 463 3.50 -11.39 16.92
CA ASP A 463 3.18 -12.54 16.09
C ASP A 463 1.75 -12.44 15.59
N ARG A 464 1.55 -12.67 14.30
CA ARG A 464 0.22 -12.72 13.67
C ARG A 464 0.12 -13.92 12.75
N ALA A 465 -0.85 -14.79 13.02
CA ALA A 465 -1.13 -15.96 12.21
C ALA A 465 -2.49 -15.85 11.53
N LEU A 466 -2.56 -16.10 10.22
CA LEU A 466 -3.79 -16.30 9.45
C LEU A 466 -3.89 -17.79 9.11
N THR A 467 -5.01 -18.41 9.44
CA THR A 467 -5.38 -19.77 9.01
C THR A 467 -6.68 -19.72 8.25
N ARG A 468 -6.68 -20.19 7.01
CA ARG A 468 -7.85 -20.34 6.17
C ARG A 468 -8.01 -21.78 5.74
N ILE A 469 -9.22 -22.30 5.90
CA ILE A 469 -9.61 -23.60 5.38
C ILE A 469 -10.89 -23.41 4.58
N ASN A 470 -10.82 -23.65 3.27
CA ASN A 470 -11.96 -23.66 2.37
C ASN A 470 -12.24 -25.10 1.94
N LEU A 471 -13.49 -25.51 2.06
CA LEU A 471 -14.01 -26.78 1.55
C LEU A 471 -15.17 -26.47 0.64
N GLY A 472 -15.16 -27.03 -0.56
CA GLY A 472 -16.22 -26.80 -1.53
C GLY A 472 -16.51 -28.00 -2.40
N THR A 473 -17.65 -27.95 -3.06
CA THR A 473 -18.05 -28.93 -4.06
C THR A 473 -18.81 -28.26 -5.20
N THR A 474 -18.65 -28.81 -6.39
CA THR A 474 -19.45 -28.48 -7.56
C THR A 474 -20.16 -29.75 -8.01
N ILE A 475 -21.47 -29.65 -8.22
CA ILE A 475 -22.35 -30.76 -8.60
C ILE A 475 -23.02 -30.38 -9.92
N ASN A 476 -22.91 -31.26 -10.92
CA ASN A 476 -23.47 -31.07 -12.25
C ASN A 476 -24.55 -32.14 -12.52
N PRO A 477 -25.77 -31.99 -11.96
CA PRO A 477 -26.78 -33.05 -12.01
C PRO A 477 -27.37 -33.24 -13.42
N ILE A 478 -27.29 -32.22 -14.26
CA ILE A 478 -27.64 -32.22 -15.68
C ILE A 478 -26.61 -31.38 -16.44
N GLU A 479 -26.54 -31.57 -17.75
CA GLU A 479 -25.70 -30.76 -18.64
C GLU A 479 -26.06 -29.26 -18.48
N ASN A 480 -25.03 -28.42 -18.43
CA ASN A 480 -25.12 -26.95 -18.30
C ASN A 480 -25.70 -26.42 -16.98
N LEU A 481 -25.87 -27.24 -15.94
CA LEU A 481 -26.26 -26.79 -14.59
C LEU A 481 -25.15 -27.09 -13.58
N ASP A 482 -24.59 -26.04 -13.00
CA ASP A 482 -23.53 -26.12 -12.01
C ASP A 482 -24.06 -25.66 -10.64
N ILE A 483 -24.07 -26.54 -9.65
CA ILE A 483 -24.47 -26.22 -8.28
C ILE A 483 -23.22 -26.22 -7.41
N ASN A 484 -22.92 -25.06 -6.83
CA ASN A 484 -21.73 -24.82 -6.02
C ASN A 484 -22.09 -24.65 -4.55
N PHE A 485 -21.32 -25.30 -3.69
CA PHE A 485 -21.34 -25.09 -2.25
C PHE A 485 -19.92 -24.85 -1.77
N ASP A 486 -19.72 -23.78 -1.00
CA ASP A 486 -18.44 -23.46 -0.37
C ASP A 486 -18.65 -23.10 1.10
N TYR A 487 -17.80 -23.66 1.96
CA TYR A 487 -17.67 -23.26 3.34
C TYR A 487 -16.21 -22.89 3.60
N THR A 488 -16.01 -21.70 4.18
CA THR A 488 -14.69 -21.22 4.56
C THR A 488 -14.66 -20.84 6.02
N PHE A 489 -13.67 -21.38 6.72
CA PHE A 489 -13.26 -20.93 8.04
C PHE A 489 -11.99 -20.08 7.90
N ASP A 490 -12.03 -18.89 8.50
CA ASP A 490 -10.88 -18.00 8.68
C ASP A 490 -10.62 -17.79 10.16
N GLY A 491 -9.38 -17.95 10.60
CA GLY A 491 -8.88 -17.58 11.91
C GLY A 491 -7.70 -16.62 11.78
N VAL A 492 -7.73 -15.51 12.51
CA VAL A 492 -6.56 -14.63 12.67
C VAL A 492 -6.25 -14.56 14.15
N ASP A 493 -5.07 -15.00 14.54
CA ASP A 493 -4.54 -14.90 15.90
C ASP A 493 -3.45 -13.84 15.93
N ARG A 494 -3.44 -13.00 16.97
CA ARG A 494 -2.40 -12.01 17.23
C ARG A 494 -1.93 -12.16 18.67
N HIS A 495 -0.62 -12.19 18.84
CA HIS A 495 0.03 -12.22 20.13
C HIS A 495 1.15 -11.19 20.15
N GLU A 496 1.06 -10.25 21.08
CA GLU A 496 2.07 -9.24 21.30
C GLU A 496 2.64 -9.41 22.70
N HIS A 497 3.96 -9.46 22.78
CA HIS A 497 4.72 -9.45 24.02
C HIS A 497 5.64 -8.24 24.02
N GLN A 498 5.35 -7.30 24.93
CA GLN A 498 6.17 -6.12 25.13
C GLN A 498 6.89 -6.20 26.47
N VAL A 499 8.19 -5.91 26.46
CA VAL A 499 9.00 -5.83 27.67
C VAL A 499 9.67 -4.47 27.69
N GLY A 500 9.34 -3.67 28.69
CA GLY A 500 9.99 -2.39 28.91
C GLY A 500 11.16 -2.50 29.89
N GLY A 501 11.37 -1.45 30.66
CA GLY A 501 12.43 -1.37 31.65
C GLY A 501 12.80 0.07 31.99
N SER A 502 13.99 0.24 32.54
CA SER A 502 14.55 1.55 32.87
C SER A 502 15.85 1.79 32.11
N VAL A 503 15.97 2.97 31.49
CA VAL A 503 17.16 3.38 30.72
C VAL A 503 17.93 4.42 31.54
N SER A 504 19.24 4.22 31.65
CA SER A 504 20.13 5.14 32.38
C SER A 504 21.02 5.93 31.43
N ALA A 505 21.25 7.20 31.76
CA ALA A 505 22.14 8.11 31.05
C ALA A 505 22.48 9.32 31.93
N TYR A 506 23.40 10.17 31.49
CA TYR A 506 23.51 11.51 32.06
C TYR A 506 22.23 12.32 31.78
N ASN A 507 21.43 12.54 32.82
CA ASN A 507 20.13 13.21 32.74
C ASN A 507 20.29 14.73 32.88
N PHE A 508 21.04 15.34 31.97
CA PHE A 508 21.28 16.79 31.97
C PHE A 508 19.97 17.60 31.81
N TRP A 509 18.90 17.00 31.27
CA TRP A 509 17.58 17.63 31.19
C TRP A 509 17.00 17.98 32.57
N ALA A 510 17.31 17.21 33.60
CA ALA A 510 16.87 17.46 34.96
C ALA A 510 17.97 18.08 35.84
N THR A 511 19.23 17.69 35.62
CA THR A 511 20.35 18.00 36.52
C THR A 511 21.31 19.05 35.98
N GLY A 512 21.17 19.46 34.71
CA GLY A 512 21.97 20.49 34.08
C GLY A 512 23.48 20.18 34.14
N PRO A 513 24.32 21.11 34.65
CA PRO A 513 25.77 20.97 34.66
C PRO A 513 26.28 19.88 35.62
N ASP A 514 25.45 19.36 36.53
CA ASP A 514 25.86 18.35 37.51
C ASP A 514 26.11 16.97 36.86
N LEU A 515 25.57 16.75 35.65
CA LEU A 515 25.72 15.52 34.86
C LEU A 515 25.55 14.27 35.72
N VAL A 516 24.37 14.09 36.31
CA VAL A 516 24.07 12.90 37.12
C VAL A 516 23.71 11.74 36.20
N TYR A 517 24.43 10.61 36.34
CA TYR A 517 24.09 9.36 35.68
C TYR A 517 23.01 8.63 36.48
N GLU A 518 21.81 8.58 35.93
CA GLU A 518 20.64 8.01 36.60
C GLU A 518 19.64 7.41 35.61
N PRO A 519 18.74 6.52 36.06
CA PRO A 519 17.58 6.14 35.27
C PRO A 519 16.64 7.33 35.09
N TYR A 520 16.25 7.65 33.85
CA TYR A 520 15.47 8.85 33.55
C TYR A 520 14.11 8.58 32.89
N THR A 521 13.85 7.34 32.46
CA THR A 521 12.58 6.95 31.84
C THR A 521 11.48 6.81 32.88
N SER A 522 10.22 7.03 32.48
CA SER A 522 9.07 6.87 33.38
C SER A 522 9.02 5.48 34.01
N PRO A 523 8.75 5.35 35.33
CA PRO A 523 8.52 4.06 35.97
C PRO A 523 7.38 3.25 35.32
N ALA A 524 6.45 3.91 34.62
CA ALA A 524 5.38 3.22 33.89
C ALA A 524 5.87 2.40 32.68
N TYR A 525 7.12 2.59 32.24
CA TYR A 525 7.77 1.76 31.23
C TYR A 525 8.43 0.52 31.82
N ASP A 526 8.66 0.45 33.13
CA ASP A 526 9.14 -0.77 33.77
C ASP A 526 7.98 -1.77 33.92
N ARG A 527 7.70 -2.49 32.84
CA ARG A 527 6.52 -3.36 32.72
C ARG A 527 6.72 -4.48 31.71
N VAL A 528 5.89 -5.50 31.85
CA VAL A 528 5.57 -6.46 30.79
C VAL A 528 4.11 -6.28 30.37
N VAL A 529 3.85 -6.40 29.07
CA VAL A 529 2.50 -6.40 28.49
C VAL A 529 2.34 -7.62 27.60
N TYR A 530 1.23 -8.32 27.76
CA TYR A 530 0.70 -9.28 26.81
C TYR A 530 -0.60 -8.75 26.23
N ASN A 531 -0.63 -8.53 24.92
CA ASN A 531 -1.89 -8.33 24.20
C ASN A 531 -2.14 -9.57 23.36
N SER A 532 -3.37 -10.07 23.38
CA SER A 532 -3.74 -11.23 22.58
C SER A 532 -5.13 -11.01 22.02
N SER A 533 -5.30 -11.31 20.75
CA SER A 533 -6.61 -11.32 20.13
C SER A 533 -6.73 -12.44 19.14
N TRP A 534 -7.97 -12.88 18.94
CA TRP A 534 -8.31 -13.76 17.85
C TRP A 534 -9.58 -13.26 17.20
N SER A 535 -9.65 -13.38 15.87
CA SER A 535 -10.88 -13.24 15.12
C SER A 535 -11.19 -14.52 14.37
N ARG A 536 -12.46 -14.88 14.32
CA ARG A 536 -12.97 -16.01 13.53
C ARG A 536 -14.02 -15.51 12.59
N ARG A 537 -13.97 -16.02 11.36
CA ARG A 537 -15.02 -15.80 10.38
C ARG A 537 -15.42 -17.11 9.74
N ASN A 538 -16.73 -17.29 9.63
CA ASN A 538 -17.34 -18.38 8.91
C ASN A 538 -18.10 -17.80 7.73
N THR A 539 -17.81 -18.29 6.52
CA THR A 539 -18.52 -17.89 5.31
C THR A 539 -19.06 -19.13 4.62
N ALA A 540 -20.37 -19.18 4.44
CA ALA A 540 -21.04 -20.23 3.69
C ALA A 540 -21.68 -19.63 2.43
N LYS A 541 -21.48 -20.27 1.28
CA LYS A 541 -22.03 -19.85 -0.01
C LYS A 541 -22.68 -21.04 -0.70
N ALA A 542 -23.83 -20.79 -1.31
CA ALA A 542 -24.53 -21.77 -2.14
C ALA A 542 -25.16 -21.06 -3.33
N PHE A 543 -24.83 -21.50 -4.54
CA PHE A 543 -25.39 -20.93 -5.77
C PHE A 543 -25.48 -21.95 -6.90
N ALA A 544 -26.37 -21.70 -7.84
CA ALA A 544 -26.53 -22.50 -9.04
C ALA A 544 -26.41 -21.60 -10.26
N THR A 545 -25.66 -22.06 -11.26
CA THR A 545 -25.47 -21.39 -12.55
C THR A 545 -25.98 -22.31 -13.66
N TYR A 546 -26.82 -21.76 -14.54
CA TYR A 546 -27.39 -22.49 -15.67
C TYR A 546 -27.07 -21.77 -16.99
N ASP A 547 -26.44 -22.50 -17.91
CA ASP A 547 -26.12 -22.02 -19.25
C ASP A 547 -27.18 -22.51 -20.26
N LEU A 548 -27.80 -21.55 -20.96
CA LEU A 548 -28.85 -21.80 -21.93
C LEU A 548 -28.49 -21.15 -23.27
N ASN A 549 -28.26 -22.01 -24.27
CA ASN A 549 -28.04 -21.60 -25.66
C ASN A 549 -29.31 -21.86 -26.49
N ILE A 550 -29.83 -20.84 -27.16
CA ILE A 550 -31.01 -20.91 -28.02
C ILE A 550 -30.63 -20.51 -29.45
N ALA A 551 -30.79 -21.46 -30.37
CA ALA A 551 -30.59 -21.25 -31.81
C ALA A 551 -29.21 -20.68 -32.18
N ASP A 552 -28.16 -21.02 -31.40
CA ASP A 552 -26.77 -20.58 -31.51
C ASP A 552 -26.50 -19.07 -31.43
N ASP A 553 -27.55 -18.24 -31.56
CA ASP A 553 -27.48 -16.79 -31.57
C ASP A 553 -27.73 -16.16 -30.18
N HIS A 554 -28.41 -16.88 -29.28
CA HIS A 554 -28.78 -16.37 -27.95
C HIS A 554 -28.13 -17.22 -26.87
N GLN A 555 -27.29 -16.62 -26.04
CA GLN A 555 -26.65 -17.27 -24.90
C GLN A 555 -27.11 -16.58 -23.62
N PHE A 556 -27.60 -17.37 -22.65
CA PHE A 556 -27.97 -16.90 -21.33
C PHE A 556 -27.16 -17.67 -20.28
N GLU A 557 -26.58 -16.95 -19.32
CA GLU A 557 -25.99 -17.52 -18.11
C GLU A 557 -26.77 -16.97 -16.92
N VAL A 558 -27.53 -17.83 -16.25
CA VAL A 558 -28.39 -17.43 -15.11
C VAL A 558 -27.80 -18.00 -13.84
N THR A 559 -27.44 -17.13 -12.90
CA THR A 559 -26.93 -17.52 -11.57
C THR A 559 -27.89 -17.07 -10.49
N VAL A 560 -28.22 -17.96 -9.55
CA VAL A 560 -29.01 -17.66 -8.35
C VAL A 560 -28.37 -18.27 -7.12
N GLY A 561 -28.34 -17.55 -6.01
CA GLY A 561 -27.70 -18.06 -4.81
C GLY A 561 -27.84 -17.16 -3.60
N GLY A 562 -27.10 -17.52 -2.56
CA GLY A 562 -27.00 -16.73 -1.34
C GLY A 562 -25.74 -17.05 -0.56
N ASP A 563 -25.47 -16.20 0.41
CA ASP A 563 -24.33 -16.31 1.30
C ASP A 563 -24.69 -15.87 2.71
N ALA A 564 -23.95 -16.43 3.66
CA ALA A 564 -24.01 -16.11 5.07
C ALA A 564 -22.59 -15.91 5.59
N GLU A 565 -22.40 -14.86 6.38
CA GLU A 565 -21.12 -14.54 7.00
C GLU A 565 -21.34 -14.22 8.48
N GLU A 566 -20.53 -14.82 9.34
CA GLU A 566 -20.46 -14.52 10.76
C GLU A 566 -19.02 -14.20 11.12
N PHE A 567 -18.82 -13.12 11.86
CA PHE A 567 -17.52 -12.69 12.36
C PHE A 567 -17.57 -12.49 13.87
N GLU A 568 -16.55 -12.98 14.56
CA GLU A 568 -16.31 -12.74 15.98
C GLU A 568 -14.87 -12.28 16.20
N LEU A 569 -14.68 -11.31 17.09
CA LEU A 569 -13.38 -10.86 17.58
C LEU A 569 -13.38 -10.90 19.10
N TRP A 570 -12.29 -11.41 19.67
CA TRP A 570 -12.00 -11.31 21.09
C TRP A 570 -10.60 -10.76 21.27
N ALA A 571 -10.46 -9.78 22.14
CA ALA A 571 -9.17 -9.23 22.53
C ALA A 571 -9.04 -9.17 24.05
N GLN A 572 -7.82 -9.31 24.54
CA GLN A 572 -7.43 -9.22 25.93
C GLN A 572 -6.08 -8.52 26.03
N SER A 573 -5.90 -7.71 27.08
CA SER A 573 -4.61 -7.22 27.52
C SER A 573 -4.33 -7.62 28.97
N SER A 574 -3.06 -7.85 29.28
CA SER A 574 -2.57 -8.08 30.65
C SER A 574 -1.21 -7.44 30.82
N GLN A 575 -1.08 -6.61 31.84
CA GLN A 575 0.13 -5.85 32.13
C GLN A 575 0.46 -5.97 33.62
N ARG A 576 1.76 -6.05 33.93
CA ARG A 576 2.27 -5.88 35.29
C ARG A 576 3.53 -5.04 35.31
N ARG A 577 3.66 -4.16 36.32
CA ARG A 577 4.79 -3.25 36.51
C ARG A 577 5.82 -3.77 37.50
N ASP A 578 6.95 -3.06 37.58
CA ASP A 578 8.09 -3.29 38.48
C ASP A 578 8.73 -4.68 38.22
N LEU A 579 9.50 -4.79 37.13
CA LEU A 579 10.13 -6.04 36.73
C LEU A 579 11.30 -6.39 37.66
N LEU A 580 11.27 -7.60 38.21
CA LEU A 580 12.37 -8.17 38.98
C LEU A 580 13.53 -8.61 38.08
N ASN A 581 13.22 -9.07 36.86
CA ASN A 581 14.20 -9.45 35.85
C ASN A 581 13.76 -8.98 34.45
N PRO A 582 14.21 -7.79 34.01
CA PRO A 582 13.86 -7.26 32.70
C PRO A 582 14.37 -8.09 31.51
N ASP A 583 15.37 -8.96 31.69
CA ASP A 583 15.85 -9.87 30.64
C ASP A 583 14.90 -11.06 30.42
N GLN A 584 14.02 -11.32 31.38
CA GLN A 584 12.97 -12.33 31.34
C GLN A 584 11.64 -11.67 31.66
N GLY A 585 11.23 -10.71 30.83
CA GLY A 585 10.04 -9.88 31.04
C GLY A 585 8.74 -10.68 31.08
N GLU A 586 8.42 -11.23 32.25
CA GLU A 586 7.29 -12.11 32.50
C GLU A 586 6.39 -11.57 33.60
N LEU A 587 5.09 -11.84 33.52
CA LEU A 587 4.12 -11.35 34.51
C LEU A 587 4.43 -11.82 35.93
N ASP A 588 4.92 -13.06 36.09
CA ASP A 588 5.30 -13.60 37.41
C ASP A 588 6.64 -13.07 37.92
N LEU A 589 7.43 -12.44 37.05
CA LEU A 589 8.70 -11.80 37.36
C LEU A 589 8.55 -10.28 37.53
N ALA A 590 7.35 -9.82 37.89
CA ALA A 590 7.04 -8.43 38.18
C ALA A 590 6.32 -8.33 39.55
N THR A 591 6.41 -7.19 40.26
CA THR A 591 5.83 -7.04 41.61
C THR A 591 4.81 -5.92 41.78
N GLY A 592 4.72 -5.01 40.82
CA GLY A 592 3.92 -3.80 40.89
C GLY A 592 2.48 -3.97 40.44
N ASP A 593 1.87 -2.83 40.09
CA ASP A 593 0.48 -2.70 39.66
C ASP A 593 0.14 -3.64 38.50
N GLN A 594 -1.08 -4.19 38.54
CA GLN A 594 -1.63 -5.09 37.54
C GLN A 594 -2.78 -4.40 36.79
N PHE A 595 -2.76 -4.49 35.46
CA PHE A 595 -3.81 -3.95 34.60
C PHE A 595 -4.31 -5.06 33.67
N VAL A 596 -5.63 -5.13 33.51
CA VAL A 596 -6.29 -6.07 32.61
C VAL A 596 -7.34 -5.34 31.79
N GLY A 597 -7.50 -5.73 30.53
CA GLY A 597 -8.50 -5.18 29.63
C GLY A 597 -9.01 -6.26 28.68
N GLY A 598 -10.12 -5.96 28.01
CA GLY A 598 -10.66 -6.83 26.97
C GLY A 598 -11.70 -6.13 26.13
N ASP A 599 -11.89 -6.67 24.93
CA ASP A 599 -12.85 -6.18 23.95
C ASP A 599 -13.48 -7.35 23.19
N ARG A 600 -14.71 -7.14 22.69
CA ARG A 600 -15.42 -8.13 21.88
C ARG A 600 -16.24 -7.48 20.80
N GLU A 601 -16.22 -8.07 19.63
CA GLU A 601 -17.07 -7.70 18.51
C GLU A 601 -17.73 -8.95 17.90
N ASN A 602 -18.98 -8.80 17.47
CA ASN A 602 -19.68 -9.80 16.67
C ASN A 602 -20.58 -9.08 15.65
N TRP A 603 -20.58 -9.55 14.41
CA TRP A 603 -21.60 -9.18 13.43
C TRP A 603 -21.90 -10.33 12.47
N THR A 604 -23.06 -10.23 11.82
CA THR A 604 -23.55 -11.23 10.86
C THR A 604 -24.16 -10.54 9.65
N THR A 605 -23.94 -11.13 8.47
CA THR A 605 -24.64 -10.77 7.23
C THR A 605 -25.28 -11.99 6.59
N LEU A 606 -26.39 -11.75 5.89
CA LEU A 606 -27.09 -12.72 5.08
C LEU A 606 -27.49 -12.05 3.77
N GLY A 607 -27.28 -12.74 2.65
CA GLY A 607 -27.61 -12.19 1.35
C GLY A 607 -28.16 -13.24 0.39
N ALA A 608 -29.05 -12.80 -0.49
CA ALA A 608 -29.53 -13.58 -1.63
C ALA A 608 -29.36 -12.75 -2.91
N PHE A 609 -28.88 -13.39 -3.98
CA PHE A 609 -28.58 -12.71 -5.24
C PHE A 609 -29.07 -13.50 -6.46
N ALA A 610 -29.34 -12.77 -7.53
CA ALA A 610 -29.60 -13.30 -8.85
C ALA A 610 -28.86 -12.48 -9.91
N ARG A 611 -28.31 -13.15 -10.92
CA ARG A 611 -27.57 -12.60 -12.04
C ARG A 611 -28.02 -13.24 -13.34
N ILE A 612 -28.21 -12.43 -14.37
CA ILE A 612 -28.53 -12.88 -15.72
C ILE A 612 -27.55 -12.21 -16.67
N ASN A 613 -26.67 -12.99 -17.30
CA ASN A 613 -25.90 -12.54 -18.46
C ASN A 613 -26.61 -12.99 -19.73
N TYR A 614 -26.69 -12.11 -20.72
CA TYR A 614 -27.28 -12.35 -22.02
C TYR A 614 -26.36 -11.84 -23.12
N SER A 615 -26.12 -12.69 -24.11
CA SER A 615 -25.34 -12.40 -25.30
C SER A 615 -26.17 -12.73 -26.53
N TYR A 616 -26.37 -11.74 -27.40
CA TYR A 616 -26.97 -11.93 -28.72
C TYR A 616 -25.88 -11.82 -29.79
N LYS A 617 -25.64 -12.93 -30.51
CA LYS A 617 -24.61 -13.09 -31.55
C LYS A 617 -23.23 -12.65 -31.08
N GLU A 618 -22.97 -12.75 -29.78
CA GLU A 618 -21.76 -12.24 -29.13
C GLU A 618 -21.45 -10.78 -29.49
N LYS A 619 -22.49 -9.97 -29.69
CA LYS A 619 -22.42 -8.61 -30.20
C LYS A 619 -23.13 -7.63 -29.30
N TYR A 620 -24.33 -7.98 -28.85
CA TYR A 620 -25.06 -7.21 -27.84
C TYR A 620 -25.03 -7.99 -26.54
N LEU A 621 -24.43 -7.38 -25.53
CA LEU A 621 -24.16 -7.97 -24.24
C LEU A 621 -25.00 -7.22 -23.21
N LEU A 622 -25.69 -7.95 -22.34
CA LEU A 622 -26.48 -7.41 -21.25
C LEU A 622 -26.24 -8.25 -20.00
N ASN A 623 -26.03 -7.59 -18.88
CA ASN A 623 -25.88 -8.23 -17.58
C ASN A 623 -26.76 -7.49 -16.57
N VAL A 624 -27.64 -8.22 -15.87
CA VAL A 624 -28.55 -7.68 -14.86
C VAL A 624 -28.36 -8.45 -13.57
N ASN A 625 -28.17 -7.73 -12.47
CA ASN A 625 -28.03 -8.31 -11.13
C ASN A 625 -29.01 -7.66 -10.16
N GLY A 626 -29.46 -8.45 -9.19
CA GLY A 626 -30.22 -7.96 -8.05
C GLY A 626 -29.81 -8.72 -6.80
N ARG A 627 -29.63 -8.00 -5.69
CA ARG A 627 -29.25 -8.58 -4.41
C ARG A 627 -30.09 -8.03 -3.27
N TYR A 628 -30.48 -8.89 -2.34
CA TYR A 628 -31.20 -8.54 -1.13
C TYR A 628 -30.35 -8.94 0.07
N ASP A 629 -29.79 -7.93 0.75
CA ASP A 629 -28.80 -8.10 1.82
C ASP A 629 -29.35 -7.65 3.17
N GLY A 630 -28.99 -8.39 4.21
CA GLY A 630 -29.32 -8.16 5.61
C GLY A 630 -28.06 -7.99 6.46
N SER A 631 -28.05 -7.01 7.38
CA SER A 631 -26.94 -6.78 8.31
C SER A 631 -27.40 -6.68 9.76
N SER A 632 -26.62 -7.24 10.70
CA SER A 632 -26.86 -7.11 12.14
C SER A 632 -26.48 -5.74 12.71
N ARG A 633 -25.81 -4.87 11.94
CA ARG A 633 -25.28 -3.56 12.38
C ARG A 633 -26.24 -2.38 12.17
N LEU A 634 -27.48 -2.65 11.76
CA LEU A 634 -28.49 -1.62 11.49
C LEU A 634 -29.67 -1.71 12.47
N SER A 635 -30.52 -0.67 12.47
CA SER A 635 -31.75 -0.66 13.28
C SER A 635 -32.63 -1.88 12.97
N ALA A 636 -33.38 -2.35 13.96
CA ALA A 636 -34.11 -3.62 13.87
C ALA A 636 -35.04 -3.72 12.66
N ASP A 637 -35.69 -2.62 12.29
CA ASP A 637 -36.64 -2.53 11.17
C ASP A 637 -35.94 -2.23 9.82
N GLU A 638 -34.65 -1.91 9.83
CA GLU A 638 -33.88 -1.39 8.68
C GLU A 638 -32.74 -2.35 8.24
N LYS A 639 -32.76 -3.60 8.72
CA LYS A 639 -31.68 -4.56 8.50
C LYS A 639 -31.51 -4.95 7.04
N TRP A 640 -32.58 -4.93 6.24
CA TRP A 640 -32.61 -5.48 4.88
C TRP A 640 -32.78 -4.40 3.81
N ALA A 641 -32.02 -4.51 2.73
CA ALA A 641 -32.14 -3.62 1.57
C ALA A 641 -31.92 -4.36 0.24
N PHE A 642 -32.54 -3.85 -0.83
CA PHE A 642 -32.40 -4.38 -2.18
C PHE A 642 -31.51 -3.47 -3.04
N PHE A 643 -30.53 -4.07 -3.73
CA PHE A 643 -29.53 -3.38 -4.52
C PHE A 643 -29.53 -3.91 -5.97
N PRO A 644 -30.09 -3.15 -6.93
CA PRO A 644 -30.05 -3.49 -8.35
C PRO A 644 -28.78 -3.02 -9.04
N SER A 645 -28.33 -3.76 -10.05
CA SER A 645 -27.33 -3.29 -11.01
C SER A 645 -27.57 -3.85 -12.41
N MET A 646 -27.11 -3.12 -13.41
CA MET A 646 -27.12 -3.55 -14.80
C MET A 646 -25.90 -3.04 -15.55
N SER A 647 -25.50 -3.76 -16.59
CA SER A 647 -24.50 -3.29 -17.55
C SER A 647 -24.81 -3.80 -18.95
N ALA A 648 -24.38 -3.05 -19.96
CA ALA A 648 -24.57 -3.38 -21.36
C ALA A 648 -23.30 -3.11 -22.16
N GLY A 649 -23.07 -3.90 -23.20
CA GLY A 649 -21.94 -3.76 -24.10
C GLY A 649 -22.35 -3.98 -25.56
N TRP A 650 -21.70 -3.25 -26.46
CA TRP A 650 -21.90 -3.35 -27.89
C TRP A 650 -20.58 -3.55 -28.63
N ILE A 651 -20.47 -4.78 -29.16
CA ILE A 651 -19.71 -5.36 -30.27
C ILE A 651 -19.57 -4.56 -31.57
N VAL A 652 -19.20 -3.27 -31.60
CA VAL A 652 -19.32 -2.46 -32.84
C VAL A 652 -18.57 -3.06 -34.03
N THR A 653 -17.35 -3.60 -33.84
CA THR A 653 -16.60 -4.24 -34.94
C THR A 653 -17.20 -5.55 -35.46
N LYS A 654 -18.17 -6.14 -34.76
CA LYS A 654 -18.96 -7.28 -35.27
C LYS A 654 -20.12 -6.86 -36.18
N GLU A 655 -20.29 -5.56 -36.43
CA GLU A 655 -21.24 -5.05 -37.43
C GLU A 655 -20.65 -5.14 -38.85
N ASP A 656 -21.47 -5.55 -39.82
CA ASP A 656 -21.07 -5.67 -41.23
C ASP A 656 -20.53 -4.33 -41.80
N PHE A 657 -21.05 -3.19 -41.34
CA PHE A 657 -20.59 -1.87 -41.80
C PHE A 657 -19.17 -1.52 -41.33
N MET A 658 -18.64 -2.23 -40.34
CA MET A 658 -17.28 -2.05 -39.84
C MET A 658 -16.25 -2.93 -40.56
N ASP A 659 -16.67 -3.83 -41.46
CA ASP A 659 -15.77 -4.74 -42.17
C ASP A 659 -14.63 -4.01 -42.89
N ALA A 660 -14.91 -2.85 -43.49
CA ALA A 660 -13.93 -2.05 -44.21
C ALA A 660 -12.82 -1.47 -43.32
N VAL A 661 -13.05 -1.33 -42.00
CA VAL A 661 -12.09 -0.73 -41.06
C VAL A 661 -11.38 -1.76 -40.18
N LYS A 662 -11.81 -3.03 -40.17
CA LYS A 662 -11.20 -4.14 -39.41
C LYS A 662 -9.67 -4.28 -39.53
N PRO A 663 -9.03 -4.04 -40.70
CA PRO A 663 -7.59 -4.11 -40.81
C PRO A 663 -6.85 -3.10 -39.92
N THR A 664 -7.47 -1.94 -39.65
CA THR A 664 -6.90 -0.88 -38.81
C THR A 664 -7.46 -0.92 -37.39
N LEU A 665 -8.76 -1.17 -37.23
CA LEU A 665 -9.49 -1.26 -35.97
C LEU A 665 -10.04 -2.69 -35.81
N SER A 666 -9.26 -3.55 -35.17
CA SER A 666 -9.54 -4.98 -35.04
C SER A 666 -10.66 -5.27 -34.04
N PHE A 667 -10.79 -4.46 -32.99
CA PHE A 667 -11.86 -4.56 -32.00
C PHE A 667 -12.34 -3.18 -31.55
N LEU A 668 -13.65 -3.01 -31.39
CA LEU A 668 -14.24 -1.86 -30.71
C LEU A 668 -15.49 -2.31 -29.96
N LYS A 669 -15.49 -2.12 -28.65
CA LYS A 669 -16.62 -2.31 -27.76
C LYS A 669 -16.97 -1.00 -27.07
N LEU A 670 -18.24 -0.63 -27.11
CA LEU A 670 -18.79 0.40 -26.23
C LEU A 670 -19.46 -0.28 -25.04
N ARG A 671 -19.28 0.24 -23.83
CA ARG A 671 -19.84 -0.35 -22.61
C ARG A 671 -20.36 0.70 -21.64
N GLY A 672 -21.35 0.32 -20.85
CA GLY A 672 -21.87 1.15 -19.78
C GLY A 672 -22.52 0.33 -18.66
N SER A 673 -22.41 0.80 -17.42
CA SER A 673 -22.99 0.16 -16.26
C SER A 673 -23.60 1.17 -15.29
N TYR A 674 -24.66 0.75 -14.61
CA TYR A 674 -25.34 1.51 -13.57
C TYR A 674 -25.82 0.57 -12.48
N GLY A 675 -25.52 0.88 -11.21
CA GLY A 675 -26.00 0.08 -10.10
C GLY A 675 -25.72 0.69 -8.75
N SER A 676 -26.34 0.11 -7.73
CA SER A 676 -26.11 0.46 -6.34
C SER A 676 -25.60 -0.73 -5.52
N VAL A 677 -24.86 -0.43 -4.46
CA VAL A 677 -24.38 -1.38 -3.45
C VAL A 677 -24.54 -0.71 -2.08
N GLY A 678 -24.99 -1.45 -1.07
CA GLY A 678 -25.07 -0.94 0.30
C GLY A 678 -23.71 -0.92 1.00
N ASN A 679 -23.51 -0.05 1.98
CA ASN A 679 -22.41 -0.11 2.94
C ASN A 679 -22.97 -0.32 4.35
N GLN A 680 -22.46 -1.34 5.04
CA GLN A 680 -22.91 -1.75 6.38
C GLN A 680 -22.00 -1.31 7.53
N ASN A 681 -20.94 -0.54 7.27
CA ASN A 681 -19.96 -0.15 8.28
C ASN A 681 -20.52 0.91 9.24
N ALA A 682 -21.44 0.50 10.10
CA ALA A 682 -21.96 1.26 11.23
C ALA A 682 -21.36 0.74 12.55
N LEU A 683 -21.14 1.65 13.51
CA LEU A 683 -20.72 1.28 14.86
C LEU A 683 -21.91 0.70 15.64
N ILE A 684 -21.66 -0.36 16.41
CA ILE A 684 -22.66 -0.99 17.29
C ILE A 684 -23.23 0.04 18.30
N SER A 685 -22.43 1.00 18.75
CA SER A 685 -22.86 2.10 19.62
C SER A 685 -23.89 3.04 18.99
N ASN A 686 -24.05 3.01 17.66
CA ASN A 686 -25.06 3.81 16.96
C ASN A 686 -26.46 3.17 17.03
N ILE A 687 -26.55 1.89 17.41
CA ILE A 687 -27.82 1.16 17.51
C ILE A 687 -28.09 0.60 18.91
N TYR A 688 -27.07 0.55 19.79
CA TYR A 688 -27.20 0.14 21.19
C TYR A 688 -26.76 1.25 22.15
N ARG A 689 -27.51 1.41 23.25
CA ARG A 689 -27.12 2.35 24.33
C ARG A 689 -26.03 1.73 25.18
N THR A 690 -24.80 2.22 25.02
CA THR A 690 -23.66 1.81 25.84
C THR A 690 -23.46 2.77 27.02
N MET A 691 -23.23 2.22 28.22
CA MET A 691 -22.80 2.99 29.39
C MET A 691 -21.35 2.63 29.71
N SER A 692 -20.43 3.59 29.53
CA SER A 692 -19.02 3.39 29.79
C SER A 692 -18.67 3.71 31.25
N SER A 693 -17.80 2.92 31.87
CA SER A 693 -17.24 3.27 33.17
C SER A 693 -16.04 4.21 33.00
N TYR A 694 -15.91 5.21 33.86
CA TYR A 694 -14.77 6.13 33.87
C TYR A 694 -14.49 6.63 35.29
N ASN A 695 -13.28 7.13 35.50
CA ASN A 695 -12.89 7.77 36.74
C ASN A 695 -13.53 9.15 36.86
N THR A 696 -14.23 9.39 37.97
CA THR A 696 -15.01 10.61 38.21
C THR A 696 -14.15 11.89 38.23
N GLY A 697 -12.84 11.77 38.49
CA GLY A 697 -11.95 12.90 38.76
C GLY A 697 -12.10 13.45 40.18
N TRP A 698 -13.04 12.89 40.95
CA TRP A 698 -13.26 13.23 42.35
C TRP A 698 -12.56 12.19 43.23
N LEU A 699 -11.67 12.66 44.08
CA LEU A 699 -11.05 11.83 45.11
C LEU A 699 -12.02 11.70 46.29
N ILE A 700 -12.46 10.49 46.57
CA ILE A 700 -13.20 10.15 47.80
C ILE A 700 -12.30 9.20 48.57
N ASP A 701 -11.97 9.57 49.81
CA ASP A 701 -11.02 8.86 50.68
C ASP A 701 -9.62 8.64 50.06
N GLY A 702 -9.18 9.58 49.22
CA GLY A 702 -7.88 9.51 48.53
C GLY A 702 -7.88 8.69 47.24
N GLU A 703 -9.00 8.05 46.91
CA GLU A 703 -9.16 7.22 45.71
C GLU A 703 -10.06 7.90 44.68
N ASN A 704 -9.65 7.88 43.42
CA ASN A 704 -10.47 8.36 42.32
C ASN A 704 -11.60 7.36 42.07
N GLN A 705 -12.83 7.76 42.33
CA GLN A 705 -13.95 6.83 42.24
C GLN A 705 -14.30 6.53 40.79
N LEU A 706 -14.64 5.27 40.51
CA LEU A 706 -15.25 4.87 39.26
C LEU A 706 -16.74 5.21 39.27
N THR A 707 -17.23 5.74 38.15
CA THR A 707 -18.66 5.93 37.89
C THR A 707 -19.01 5.41 36.50
N THR A 708 -20.28 5.54 36.12
CA THR A 708 -20.80 5.19 34.81
C THR A 708 -21.38 6.41 34.11
N GLY A 709 -21.12 6.54 32.81
CA GLY A 709 -21.65 7.64 31.99
C GLY A 709 -23.11 7.46 31.60
N THR A 710 -23.76 8.58 31.31
CA THR A 710 -25.07 8.60 30.66
C THR A 710 -24.89 8.14 29.21
N PRO A 711 -25.73 7.22 28.70
CA PRO A 711 -25.64 6.79 27.31
C PRO A 711 -26.01 7.94 26.36
N GLY A 712 -25.41 7.95 25.17
CA GLY A 712 -25.75 8.91 24.12
C GLY A 712 -27.16 8.72 23.54
N ALA A 713 -27.62 9.70 22.78
CA ALA A 713 -28.85 9.58 21.99
C ALA A 713 -28.68 8.58 20.83
N LEU A 714 -29.73 7.81 20.56
CA LEU A 714 -29.79 6.91 19.39
C LEU A 714 -30.72 7.49 18.31
N PRO A 715 -30.44 7.26 17.02
CA PRO A 715 -31.40 7.53 15.95
C PRO A 715 -32.65 6.65 16.09
N ALA A 716 -33.76 7.10 15.51
CA ALA A 716 -34.97 6.28 15.43
C ALA A 716 -34.78 5.14 14.40
N ASP A 717 -34.18 5.48 13.27
CA ASP A 717 -33.95 4.67 12.09
C ASP A 717 -32.52 4.90 11.58
N LEU A 718 -31.67 3.88 11.67
CA LEU A 718 -30.35 3.88 11.04
C LEU A 718 -30.37 2.82 9.93
N THR A 719 -30.32 3.30 8.69
CA THR A 719 -30.41 2.50 7.46
C THR A 719 -29.05 2.38 6.79
N TRP A 720 -28.98 1.66 5.67
CA TRP A 720 -27.80 1.51 4.84
C TRP A 720 -27.29 2.86 4.27
N GLU A 721 -25.96 3.03 4.16
CA GLU A 721 -25.44 4.01 3.20
C GLU A 721 -25.49 3.37 1.79
N THR A 722 -25.86 4.15 0.77
CA THR A 722 -26.01 3.62 -0.59
C THR A 722 -24.95 4.19 -1.53
N VAL A 723 -24.16 3.32 -2.14
CA VAL A 723 -23.16 3.69 -3.16
C VAL A 723 -23.71 3.40 -4.54
N THR A 724 -24.03 4.46 -5.30
CA THR A 724 -24.53 4.36 -6.68
C THR A 724 -23.45 4.76 -7.67
N THR A 725 -23.19 3.95 -8.69
CA THR A 725 -22.15 4.21 -9.70
C THR A 725 -22.73 4.14 -11.10
N LEU A 726 -22.40 5.15 -11.93
CA LEU A 726 -22.54 5.15 -13.38
C LEU A 726 -21.13 5.07 -14.01
N ASP A 727 -20.90 4.10 -14.89
CA ASP A 727 -19.66 3.96 -15.68
C ASP A 727 -20.01 3.93 -17.17
N LEU A 728 -19.27 4.69 -17.98
CA LEU A 728 -19.36 4.69 -19.43
C LEU A 728 -17.95 4.55 -20.00
N GLY A 729 -17.74 3.63 -20.92
CA GLY A 729 -16.41 3.36 -21.43
C GLY A 729 -16.37 2.72 -22.81
N PHE A 730 -15.16 2.57 -23.33
CA PHE A 730 -14.89 1.80 -24.53
C PHE A 730 -13.60 1.00 -24.40
N ASP A 731 -13.51 -0.07 -25.18
CA ASP A 731 -12.30 -0.87 -25.37
C ASP A 731 -12.06 -0.98 -26.87
N ALA A 732 -10.85 -0.63 -27.32
CA ALA A 732 -10.48 -0.63 -28.73
C ALA A 732 -9.13 -1.34 -28.94
N ARG A 733 -8.99 -2.07 -30.04
CA ARG A 733 -7.75 -2.69 -30.49
C ARG A 733 -7.45 -2.33 -31.94
N PHE A 734 -6.21 -2.02 -32.24
CA PHE A 734 -5.75 -1.56 -33.54
C PHE A 734 -4.63 -2.44 -34.11
N PHE A 735 -4.53 -2.46 -35.44
CA PHE A 735 -3.43 -3.08 -36.18
C PHE A 735 -3.19 -4.55 -35.87
N LYS A 736 -4.26 -5.37 -35.87
CA LYS A 736 -4.25 -6.77 -35.44
C LYS A 736 -3.83 -6.91 -33.97
N ASP A 737 -4.54 -6.19 -33.11
CA ASP A 737 -4.40 -6.22 -31.65
C ASP A 737 -3.06 -5.76 -31.05
N LYS A 738 -2.16 -5.22 -31.87
CA LYS A 738 -0.84 -4.70 -31.44
C LYS A 738 -0.93 -3.48 -30.53
N LEU A 739 -1.99 -2.66 -30.65
CA LEU A 739 -2.21 -1.47 -29.82
C LEU A 739 -3.61 -1.54 -29.23
N GLY A 740 -3.73 -1.48 -27.91
CA GLY A 740 -4.99 -1.39 -27.19
C GLY A 740 -5.21 -0.03 -26.54
N ALA A 741 -6.47 0.36 -26.45
CA ALA A 741 -6.91 1.51 -25.68
C ALA A 741 -8.19 1.17 -24.91
N SER A 742 -8.17 1.38 -23.60
CA SER A 742 -9.36 1.29 -22.75
C SER A 742 -9.61 2.63 -22.06
N PHE A 743 -10.85 3.07 -22.07
CA PHE A 743 -11.28 4.31 -21.42
C PHE A 743 -12.53 4.08 -20.59
N SER A 744 -12.59 4.67 -19.40
CA SER A 744 -13.78 4.73 -18.56
C SER A 744 -13.95 6.14 -18.01
N TRP A 745 -15.17 6.68 -18.09
CA TRP A 745 -15.64 7.81 -17.32
C TRP A 745 -16.63 7.30 -16.28
N TYR A 746 -16.55 7.81 -15.05
CA TYR A 746 -17.43 7.37 -13.98
C TYR A 746 -17.91 8.51 -13.08
N GLU A 747 -19.11 8.33 -12.54
CA GLU A 747 -19.71 9.13 -11.48
C GLU A 747 -20.20 8.18 -10.38
N ARG A 748 -19.63 8.34 -9.18
CA ARG A 748 -20.02 7.59 -7.98
C ARG A 748 -20.62 8.53 -6.96
N THR A 749 -21.83 8.26 -6.50
CA THR A 749 -22.52 9.03 -5.46
C THR A 749 -22.77 8.13 -4.27
N ILE A 750 -22.34 8.59 -3.10
CA ILE A 750 -22.58 7.91 -1.82
C ILE A 750 -23.63 8.75 -1.09
N SER A 751 -24.84 8.22 -0.98
CA SER A 751 -25.97 8.86 -0.31
C SER A 751 -26.25 8.23 1.05
N ASP A 752 -27.07 8.93 1.85
CA ASP A 752 -27.58 8.43 3.13
C ASP A 752 -26.48 8.08 4.13
N MET A 753 -25.38 8.82 4.05
CA MET A 753 -24.18 8.60 4.85
C MET A 753 -24.47 8.77 6.34
N HIS A 754 -23.79 8.03 7.21
CA HIS A 754 -23.98 8.15 8.66
C HIS A 754 -23.20 9.37 9.16
N SER A 755 -23.82 10.55 9.23
CA SER A 755 -23.15 11.76 9.71
C SER A 755 -23.76 12.33 10.99
N ALA A 756 -22.99 13.20 11.65
CA ALA A 756 -23.48 13.98 12.77
C ALA A 756 -24.61 14.90 12.30
N GLY A 757 -25.75 14.85 13.00
CA GLY A 757 -26.87 15.75 12.74
C GLY A 757 -26.53 17.23 13.05
N VAL A 758 -27.53 18.10 12.88
CA VAL A 758 -27.43 19.51 13.26
C VAL A 758 -27.03 19.64 14.73
N THR A 759 -26.09 20.53 15.04
CA THR A 759 -25.67 20.82 16.42
C THR A 759 -26.89 21.13 17.29
N LEU A 760 -27.09 20.32 18.34
CA LEU A 760 -28.17 20.50 19.29
C LEU A 760 -27.76 21.47 20.41
N PRO A 761 -28.71 22.18 21.04
CA PRO A 761 -28.39 23.02 22.20
C PRO A 761 -27.76 22.20 23.33
N ASN A 762 -26.82 22.79 24.07
CA ASN A 762 -26.19 22.14 25.23
C ASN A 762 -27.20 21.66 26.29
N SER A 763 -28.40 22.27 26.35
CA SER A 763 -29.50 21.83 27.23
C SER A 763 -30.07 20.45 26.88
N PHE A 764 -29.79 19.90 25.70
CA PHE A 764 -30.16 18.53 25.33
C PHE A 764 -29.39 17.47 26.14
N GLY A 765 -28.21 17.83 26.68
CA GLY A 765 -27.45 17.00 27.62
C GLY A 765 -26.65 15.83 26.98
N THR A 766 -26.65 15.72 25.65
CA THR A 766 -25.84 14.77 24.88
C THR A 766 -25.58 15.34 23.47
N SER A 767 -24.61 14.78 22.75
CA SER A 767 -24.41 15.08 21.32
C SER A 767 -25.60 14.62 20.47
N ALA A 768 -25.75 15.21 19.28
CA ALA A 768 -26.74 14.76 18.29
C ALA A 768 -26.48 13.30 17.91
N PRO A 769 -27.53 12.46 17.74
CA PRO A 769 -27.35 11.11 17.24
C PRO A 769 -26.84 11.12 15.80
N ILE A 770 -26.08 10.10 15.44
CA ILE A 770 -25.72 9.83 14.04
C ILE A 770 -26.98 9.39 13.29
N ARG A 771 -27.19 9.95 12.09
CA ARG A 771 -28.34 9.63 11.23
C ARG A 771 -27.89 9.52 9.77
N ASN A 772 -28.72 8.91 8.93
CA ASN A 772 -28.54 8.90 7.48
C ASN A 772 -28.73 10.31 6.91
N PHE A 773 -27.63 11.05 6.79
CA PHE A 773 -27.59 12.38 6.23
C PHE A 773 -26.18 12.66 5.70
N GLY A 774 -26.07 13.23 4.52
CA GLY A 774 -24.78 13.52 3.91
C GLY A 774 -24.63 12.79 2.59
N GLU A 775 -23.97 13.45 1.65
CA GLU A 775 -23.76 12.90 0.31
C GLU A 775 -22.42 13.40 -0.24
N ILE A 776 -21.62 12.47 -0.77
CA ILE A 776 -20.40 12.75 -1.53
C ILE A 776 -20.57 12.23 -2.95
N GLN A 777 -20.10 13.01 -3.91
CA GLN A 777 -19.96 12.60 -5.29
C GLN A 777 -18.50 12.58 -5.72
N THR A 778 -18.08 11.48 -6.35
CA THR A 778 -16.78 11.34 -7.02
C THR A 778 -16.99 11.29 -8.54
N LYS A 779 -16.25 12.12 -9.27
CA LYS A 779 -16.21 12.11 -10.74
C LYS A 779 -14.79 11.87 -11.21
N GLY A 780 -14.60 10.95 -12.16
CA GLY A 780 -13.27 10.66 -12.67
C GLY A 780 -13.27 10.01 -14.04
N TRP A 781 -12.06 9.83 -14.55
CA TRP A 781 -11.81 9.11 -15.78
C TRP A 781 -10.51 8.32 -15.69
N GLU A 782 -10.44 7.25 -16.47
CA GLU A 782 -9.34 6.29 -16.54
C GLU A 782 -9.02 6.04 -18.01
N LEU A 783 -7.74 6.08 -18.36
CA LEU A 783 -7.21 5.73 -19.67
C LEU A 783 -6.09 4.70 -19.49
N GLU A 784 -6.15 3.62 -20.26
CA GLU A 784 -5.10 2.62 -20.37
C GLU A 784 -4.75 2.43 -21.84
N LEU A 785 -3.45 2.42 -22.14
CA LEU A 785 -2.90 2.15 -23.46
C LEU A 785 -1.90 1.01 -23.32
N ASP A 786 -2.00 0.02 -24.18
CA ASP A 786 -1.01 -1.06 -24.27
C ASP A 786 -0.49 -1.20 -25.70
N PHE A 787 0.74 -1.68 -25.83
CA PHE A 787 1.37 -1.97 -27.10
C PHE A 787 2.21 -3.22 -26.97
N SER A 788 2.06 -4.16 -27.91
CA SER A 788 2.89 -5.35 -28.00
C SER A 788 3.32 -5.59 -29.44
N HIS A 789 4.60 -5.91 -29.63
CA HIS A 789 5.13 -6.26 -30.94
C HIS A 789 6.38 -7.12 -30.85
N THR A 790 6.44 -8.17 -31.67
CA THR A 790 7.63 -8.98 -31.90
C THR A 790 8.21 -8.65 -33.28
N PHE A 791 9.48 -8.27 -33.30
CA PHE A 791 10.25 -7.94 -34.49
C PHE A 791 10.90 -9.19 -35.11
N ASP A 792 11.19 -9.14 -36.40
CA ASP A 792 11.80 -10.23 -37.20
C ASP A 792 13.10 -10.81 -36.62
N ASN A 793 13.82 -10.02 -35.82
CA ASN A 793 15.07 -10.43 -35.17
C ASN A 793 14.86 -11.20 -33.84
N GLY A 794 13.60 -11.49 -33.49
CA GLY A 794 13.19 -12.17 -32.27
C GLY A 794 13.13 -11.28 -31.02
N LEU A 795 13.26 -9.95 -31.17
CA LEU A 795 13.01 -9.00 -30.08
C LEU A 795 11.50 -8.84 -29.91
N SER A 796 10.98 -9.09 -28.71
CA SER A 796 9.61 -8.75 -28.34
C SER A 796 9.61 -7.56 -27.40
N ILE A 797 8.74 -6.58 -27.64
CA ILE A 797 8.54 -5.41 -26.77
C ILE A 797 7.08 -5.37 -26.36
N ASN A 798 6.85 -5.15 -25.06
CA ASN A 798 5.55 -4.81 -24.52
C ASN A 798 5.65 -3.48 -23.75
N THR A 799 4.62 -2.65 -23.84
CA THR A 799 4.53 -1.39 -23.10
C THR A 799 3.09 -1.22 -22.65
N LYS A 800 2.89 -0.84 -21.39
CA LYS A 800 1.57 -0.52 -20.83
C LYS A 800 1.64 0.79 -20.09
N GLY A 801 0.84 1.76 -20.50
CA GLY A 801 0.68 3.06 -19.85
C GLY A 801 -0.72 3.22 -19.30
N ASN A 802 -0.86 3.76 -18.10
CA ASN A 802 -2.15 4.12 -17.53
C ASN A 802 -2.12 5.54 -16.94
N LEU A 803 -3.28 6.20 -16.98
CA LEU A 803 -3.50 7.54 -16.44
C LEU A 803 -4.92 7.63 -15.90
N SER A 804 -5.08 8.19 -14.71
CA SER A 804 -6.38 8.38 -14.09
C SER A 804 -6.45 9.69 -13.31
N ASP A 805 -7.65 10.26 -13.23
CA ASP A 805 -7.90 11.48 -12.49
C ASP A 805 -9.30 11.46 -11.89
N PHE A 806 -9.45 12.01 -10.69
CA PHE A 806 -10.75 12.12 -10.03
C PHE A 806 -10.88 13.40 -9.20
N LYS A 807 -12.11 13.80 -8.93
CA LYS A 807 -12.46 14.86 -7.98
C LYS A 807 -13.62 14.41 -7.10
N GLU A 808 -13.51 14.68 -5.81
CA GLU A 808 -14.56 14.42 -4.82
C GLU A 808 -15.18 15.72 -4.34
N ARG A 809 -16.50 15.74 -4.22
CA ARG A 809 -17.27 16.90 -3.76
C ARG A 809 -18.36 16.48 -2.79
N VAL A 810 -18.52 17.24 -1.72
CA VAL A 810 -19.68 17.14 -0.82
C VAL A 810 -20.88 17.76 -1.53
N THR A 811 -21.94 16.97 -1.77
CA THR A 811 -23.17 17.44 -2.43
C THR A 811 -24.28 17.73 -1.45
N LYS A 812 -24.30 17.07 -0.28
CA LYS A 812 -25.22 17.36 0.83
C LYS A 812 -24.50 17.26 2.16
N PHE A 813 -24.70 18.22 3.07
CA PHE A 813 -24.12 18.16 4.41
C PHE A 813 -24.90 19.02 5.43
N ALA A 814 -25.03 18.56 6.68
CA ALA A 814 -25.88 19.21 7.68
C ALA A 814 -25.12 20.34 8.38
N ASN A 815 -24.77 21.41 7.66
CA ASN A 815 -24.04 22.54 8.21
C ASN A 815 -24.63 23.88 7.75
N THR A 816 -24.89 24.78 8.69
CA THR A 816 -25.49 26.09 8.43
C THR A 816 -24.48 27.23 8.34
N THR A 817 -23.23 27.02 8.75
CA THR A 817 -22.22 28.11 8.86
C THR A 817 -21.21 28.11 7.70
N GLU A 818 -21.18 27.06 6.86
CA GLU A 818 -20.27 26.92 5.70
C GLU A 818 -18.81 27.36 5.98
N GLY A 819 -18.28 26.97 7.14
CA GLY A 819 -16.91 27.32 7.52
C GLY A 819 -15.89 26.67 6.59
N ILE A 820 -14.85 27.40 6.18
CA ILE A 820 -13.83 26.92 5.22
C ILE A 820 -13.11 25.65 5.71
N ASN A 821 -12.98 25.48 7.03
CA ASN A 821 -12.38 24.32 7.69
C ASN A 821 -13.36 23.16 7.97
N SER A 822 -14.66 23.34 7.68
CA SER A 822 -15.71 22.34 7.90
C SER A 822 -16.19 21.71 6.57
N TYR A 823 -17.01 20.66 6.62
CA TYR A 823 -17.72 20.19 5.43
C TYR A 823 -18.92 21.11 5.16
N TYR A 824 -19.15 21.43 3.88
CA TYR A 824 -20.25 22.26 3.42
C TYR A 824 -20.64 21.85 1.99
N GLU A 825 -21.86 22.18 1.58
CA GLU A 825 -22.35 21.82 0.24
C GLU A 825 -21.52 22.51 -0.85
N GLY A 826 -21.03 21.70 -1.79
CA GLY A 826 -20.18 22.18 -2.87
C GLY A 826 -18.68 22.22 -2.55
N LYS A 827 -18.24 21.86 -1.33
CA LYS A 827 -16.82 21.70 -0.99
C LYS A 827 -16.19 20.58 -1.80
N GLN A 828 -15.08 20.87 -2.48
CA GLN A 828 -14.19 19.84 -3.02
C GLN A 828 -13.31 19.31 -1.88
N LEU A 829 -13.23 17.99 -1.74
CA LEU A 829 -12.41 17.39 -0.69
C LEU A 829 -10.93 17.67 -0.96
N GLY A 830 -10.17 17.89 0.11
CA GLY A 830 -8.76 18.27 0.06
C GLY A 830 -8.48 19.74 -0.23
N GLU A 831 -9.50 20.62 -0.32
CA GLU A 831 -9.30 22.07 -0.48
C GLU A 831 -8.35 22.65 0.58
N ILE A 832 -7.33 23.37 0.11
CA ILE A 832 -6.43 24.16 0.94
C ILE A 832 -6.78 25.63 0.76
N TRP A 833 -7.25 26.26 1.83
CA TRP A 833 -7.52 27.70 1.89
C TRP A 833 -6.32 28.43 2.48
N GLY A 834 -5.97 29.56 1.89
CA GLY A 834 -4.84 30.38 2.32
C GLY A 834 -4.67 31.65 1.50
N TYR A 835 -3.55 32.33 1.71
CA TYR A 835 -3.23 33.64 1.14
C TYR A 835 -2.40 33.52 -0.14
N GLU A 836 -2.50 34.52 -1.03
CA GLU A 836 -1.57 34.66 -2.15
C GLU A 836 -0.36 35.48 -1.70
N THR A 837 0.84 34.89 -1.77
CA THR A 837 2.08 35.59 -1.46
C THR A 837 2.41 36.61 -2.56
N ASP A 838 2.76 37.84 -2.18
CA ASP A 838 3.26 38.88 -3.08
C ASP A 838 4.79 38.78 -3.22
N ARG A 839 5.51 39.13 -2.14
CA ARG A 839 6.98 39.08 -2.01
C ARG A 839 7.37 39.17 -0.54
N PHE A 840 8.65 39.29 -0.24
CA PHE A 840 9.05 39.81 1.07
C PHE A 840 8.81 41.31 1.16
N PHE A 841 8.48 41.79 2.35
CA PHE A 841 8.60 43.20 2.69
C PHE A 841 10.04 43.68 2.50
N THR A 842 10.18 44.93 2.04
CA THR A 842 11.46 45.62 1.81
C THR A 842 11.50 46.89 2.63
N GLU A 843 12.68 47.48 2.82
CA GLU A 843 12.81 48.75 3.55
C GLU A 843 11.96 49.88 2.94
N ALA A 844 11.74 49.87 1.61
CA ALA A 844 10.93 50.87 0.92
C ALA A 844 9.42 50.79 1.23
N ASP A 845 8.96 49.70 1.85
CA ASP A 845 7.56 49.56 2.28
C ASP A 845 7.27 50.27 3.61
N PHE A 846 8.32 50.77 4.29
CA PHE A 846 8.19 51.41 5.60
C PHE A 846 8.73 52.84 5.56
N ASP A 847 8.12 53.71 6.36
CA ASP A 847 8.64 55.05 6.64
C ASP A 847 9.77 55.01 7.69
N SER A 848 10.33 56.19 7.99
CA SER A 848 11.42 56.31 8.98
C SER A 848 11.00 55.95 10.41
N ASP A 849 9.70 55.97 10.70
CA ASP A 849 9.13 55.63 12.00
C ASP A 849 8.74 54.13 12.07
N GLY A 850 8.95 53.37 10.99
CA GLY A 850 8.68 51.94 10.90
C GLY A 850 7.24 51.59 10.54
N ASN A 851 6.41 52.56 10.14
CA ASN A 851 5.03 52.31 9.70
C ASN A 851 4.98 52.02 8.20
N LEU A 852 3.96 51.28 7.76
CA LEU A 852 3.74 51.04 6.34
C LEU A 852 3.45 52.35 5.59
N VAL A 853 4.11 52.54 4.44
CA VAL A 853 3.86 53.70 3.58
C VAL A 853 2.49 53.62 2.89
N GLU A 854 1.94 54.77 2.48
CA GLU A 854 0.63 54.87 1.85
C GLU A 854 0.52 53.95 0.60
N GLY A 855 -0.55 53.16 0.53
CA GLY A 855 -0.82 52.23 -0.56
C GLY A 855 -0.32 50.79 -0.34
N ILE A 856 0.34 50.51 0.79
CA ILE A 856 0.68 49.15 1.21
C ILE A 856 -0.40 48.62 2.16
N PRO A 857 -1.04 47.46 1.87
CA PRO A 857 -2.05 46.89 2.75
C PRO A 857 -1.52 46.49 4.12
N SER A 858 -2.31 46.72 5.17
CA SER A 858 -1.94 46.36 6.55
C SER A 858 -2.06 44.86 6.82
N GLN A 859 -1.10 44.30 7.54
CA GLN A 859 -1.09 42.91 8.05
C GLN A 859 -1.08 42.83 9.58
N GLU A 860 -1.38 43.94 10.26
CA GLU A 860 -1.29 44.08 11.71
C GLU A 860 -2.19 43.06 12.46
N ILE A 861 -3.30 42.62 11.86
CA ILE A 861 -4.18 41.61 12.46
C ILE A 861 -3.48 40.26 12.72
N PHE A 862 -2.38 39.97 12.00
CA PHE A 862 -1.58 38.76 12.19
C PHE A 862 -0.39 38.94 13.12
N GLU A 863 -0.13 40.18 13.57
CA GLU A 863 0.88 40.49 14.57
C GLU A 863 0.37 40.07 15.94
N THR A 864 0.77 38.87 16.37
CA THR A 864 0.33 38.29 17.63
C THR A 864 1.32 38.57 18.75
N ASN A 865 0.81 38.60 19.98
CA ASN A 865 1.59 38.57 21.23
C ASN A 865 2.55 39.77 21.47
N GLY A 866 2.43 40.85 20.70
CA GLY A 866 3.11 42.14 20.93
C GLY A 866 4.62 42.18 20.71
N TRP A 867 5.24 41.06 20.33
CA TRP A 867 6.69 40.97 20.05
C TRP A 867 7.00 40.77 18.57
N PHE A 868 6.09 40.17 17.79
CA PHE A 868 6.26 39.97 16.36
C PHE A 868 5.60 41.11 15.61
N GLN A 869 6.38 41.79 14.77
CA GLN A 869 5.91 42.78 13.81
C GLN A 869 6.50 42.46 12.43
N TYR A 870 5.72 42.67 11.38
CA TYR A 870 6.20 42.50 10.00
C TYR A 870 7.20 43.60 9.68
N GLY A 871 8.35 43.21 9.15
CA GLY A 871 9.40 44.12 8.69
C GLY A 871 10.10 43.59 7.44
N PRO A 872 11.15 44.28 6.98
CA PRO A 872 11.96 43.81 5.85
C PRO A 872 12.40 42.35 6.04
N GLY A 873 12.16 41.51 5.02
CA GLY A 873 12.43 40.07 5.06
C GLY A 873 11.31 39.17 5.58
N ASP A 874 10.17 39.73 5.98
CA ASP A 874 8.95 38.98 6.31
C ASP A 874 7.98 38.90 5.12
N ILE A 875 7.04 37.96 5.18
CA ILE A 875 6.09 37.70 4.09
C ILE A 875 5.05 38.82 3.97
N LYS A 876 4.91 39.32 2.74
CA LYS A 876 3.82 40.19 2.30
C LYS A 876 2.82 39.39 1.46
N TYR A 877 1.55 39.44 1.84
CA TYR A 877 0.42 38.85 1.15
C TYR A 877 -0.26 39.89 0.26
N LYS A 878 -0.99 39.41 -0.76
CA LYS A 878 -1.82 40.28 -1.61
C LYS A 878 -3.15 40.56 -0.92
N ASP A 879 -3.53 41.83 -0.91
CA ASP A 879 -4.90 42.28 -0.68
C ASP A 879 -5.73 41.95 -1.93
N LEU A 880 -6.70 41.06 -1.78
CA LEU A 880 -7.53 40.55 -2.87
C LEU A 880 -8.83 41.34 -3.03
N ASN A 881 -9.28 42.04 -1.98
CA ASN A 881 -10.56 42.75 -1.98
C ASN A 881 -10.39 44.28 -2.19
N GLY A 882 -9.17 44.80 -2.05
CA GLY A 882 -8.77 46.19 -2.26
C GLY A 882 -9.17 47.14 -1.14
N ASP A 883 -9.42 46.64 0.08
CA ASP A 883 -9.81 47.47 1.23
C ASP A 883 -8.62 48.04 2.03
N GLY A 884 -7.39 47.67 1.65
CA GLY A 884 -6.16 48.15 2.27
C GLY A 884 -5.75 47.37 3.52
N VAL A 885 -6.39 46.25 3.84
CA VAL A 885 -6.05 45.34 4.94
C VAL A 885 -6.02 43.90 4.41
N VAL A 886 -5.11 43.08 4.92
CA VAL A 886 -5.14 41.64 4.68
C VAL A 886 -5.70 40.94 5.92
N ASP A 887 -6.82 40.23 5.79
CA ASP A 887 -7.48 39.57 6.93
C ASP A 887 -8.04 38.16 6.64
N PHE A 888 -8.80 37.59 7.58
CA PHE A 888 -9.40 36.25 7.46
C PHE A 888 -10.95 36.24 7.45
N GLY A 889 -11.59 37.41 7.37
CA GLY A 889 -13.05 37.57 7.47
C GLY A 889 -13.67 36.81 8.64
N SER A 890 -14.82 36.17 8.41
CA SER A 890 -15.45 35.23 9.34
C SER A 890 -15.02 33.77 9.15
N ARG A 891 -14.04 33.50 8.28
CA ARG A 891 -13.61 32.14 7.87
C ARG A 891 -14.74 31.29 7.29
N THR A 892 -15.67 31.92 6.59
CA THR A 892 -16.74 31.25 5.85
C THR A 892 -16.51 31.38 4.35
N VAL A 893 -17.15 30.53 3.55
CA VAL A 893 -17.02 30.60 2.07
C VAL A 893 -17.51 31.94 1.52
N GLY A 894 -18.54 32.52 2.14
CA GLY A 894 -19.10 33.81 1.74
C GLY A 894 -18.36 35.03 2.27
N ASP A 895 -17.48 34.85 3.26
CA ASP A 895 -16.71 35.90 3.92
C ASP A 895 -15.38 35.32 4.46
N SER A 896 -14.41 35.23 3.55
CA SER A 896 -13.10 34.64 3.76
C SER A 896 -11.98 35.67 3.92
N GLY A 897 -12.28 36.96 3.94
CA GLY A 897 -11.29 38.03 3.83
C GLY A 897 -10.46 37.86 2.55
N ASP A 898 -9.14 37.87 2.69
CA ASP A 898 -8.17 37.67 1.59
C ASP A 898 -7.76 36.22 1.37
N MET A 899 -8.38 35.27 2.09
CA MET A 899 -8.15 33.86 1.83
C MET A 899 -8.88 33.42 0.57
N LYS A 900 -8.22 32.57 -0.22
CA LYS A 900 -8.83 31.84 -1.33
C LYS A 900 -8.38 30.38 -1.31
N ARG A 901 -9.00 29.57 -2.18
CA ARG A 901 -8.51 28.20 -2.45
C ARG A 901 -7.18 28.31 -3.19
N ILE A 902 -6.08 27.93 -2.55
CA ILE A 902 -4.72 28.01 -3.10
C ILE A 902 -4.22 26.66 -3.64
N GLY A 903 -4.79 25.54 -3.19
CA GLY A 903 -4.38 24.20 -3.61
C GLY A 903 -5.37 23.10 -3.24
N ASN A 904 -5.01 21.86 -3.57
CA ASN A 904 -5.74 20.66 -3.16
C ASN A 904 -4.81 19.48 -2.81
N SER A 905 -5.02 18.86 -1.65
CA SER A 905 -4.20 17.77 -1.12
C SER A 905 -4.49 16.37 -1.67
N THR A 906 -5.55 16.21 -2.47
CA THR A 906 -5.84 14.94 -3.15
C THR A 906 -4.91 14.74 -4.35
N PRO A 907 -4.41 13.51 -4.58
CA PRO A 907 -3.54 13.21 -5.71
C PRO A 907 -4.32 13.22 -7.03
N ARG A 908 -3.83 13.98 -8.01
CA ARG A 908 -4.45 14.19 -9.33
C ARG A 908 -3.49 13.73 -10.42
N TYR A 909 -4.07 13.29 -11.55
CA TYR A 909 -3.30 12.72 -12.67
C TYR A 909 -2.35 11.62 -12.21
N GLN A 910 -2.88 10.53 -11.66
CA GLN A 910 -2.08 9.37 -11.24
C GLN A 910 -1.77 8.53 -12.47
N TYR A 911 -0.51 8.16 -12.67
CA TYR A 911 -0.07 7.43 -13.86
C TYR A 911 0.95 6.35 -13.55
N GLY A 912 1.01 5.36 -14.43
CA GLY A 912 2.00 4.28 -14.43
C GLY A 912 2.45 3.95 -15.85
N LEU A 913 3.72 3.55 -15.98
CA LEU A 913 4.31 3.08 -17.24
C LEU A 913 5.12 1.83 -16.98
N GLN A 914 4.77 0.75 -17.68
CA GLN A 914 5.50 -0.51 -17.73
C GLN A 914 6.09 -0.68 -19.12
N ILE A 915 7.35 -1.13 -19.18
CA ILE A 915 8.05 -1.47 -20.41
C ILE A 915 8.76 -2.80 -20.20
N GLY A 916 8.42 -3.79 -21.02
CA GLY A 916 9.09 -5.09 -21.06
C GLY A 916 9.72 -5.35 -22.42
N ALA A 917 10.83 -6.06 -22.42
CA ALA A 917 11.49 -6.52 -23.64
C ALA A 917 12.10 -7.90 -23.44
N ASN A 918 11.99 -8.76 -24.45
CA ASN A 918 12.54 -10.11 -24.45
C ASN A 918 13.37 -10.34 -25.72
N TRP A 919 14.58 -10.86 -25.59
CA TRP A 919 15.45 -11.14 -26.73
C TRP A 919 16.46 -12.25 -26.43
N LYS A 920 16.36 -13.39 -27.13
CA LYS A 920 17.34 -14.50 -27.09
C LYS A 920 17.72 -14.94 -25.66
N GLY A 921 16.73 -15.08 -24.79
CA GLY A 921 16.90 -15.48 -23.40
C GLY A 921 17.18 -14.33 -22.43
N PHE A 922 17.51 -13.13 -22.92
CA PHE A 922 17.51 -11.92 -22.09
C PHE A 922 16.09 -11.38 -21.94
N ASP A 923 15.75 -10.98 -20.73
CA ASP A 923 14.51 -10.27 -20.42
C ASP A 923 14.83 -8.96 -19.69
N PHE A 924 14.05 -7.92 -19.98
CA PHE A 924 14.13 -6.62 -19.35
C PHE A 924 12.71 -6.20 -18.95
N ASN A 925 12.56 -5.72 -17.72
CA ASN A 925 11.31 -5.13 -17.25
C ASN A 925 11.61 -3.82 -16.51
N MET A 926 10.82 -2.80 -16.78
CA MET A 926 10.89 -1.51 -16.12
C MET A 926 9.49 -1.03 -15.76
N PHE A 927 9.33 -0.55 -14.53
CA PHE A 927 8.09 0.01 -14.04
C PHE A 927 8.29 1.34 -13.34
N MET A 928 7.57 2.36 -13.82
CA MET A 928 7.54 3.70 -13.29
C MET A 928 6.12 4.09 -12.89
N GLN A 929 6.00 4.88 -11.82
CA GLN A 929 4.71 5.37 -11.33
C GLN A 929 4.86 6.80 -10.82
N GLY A 930 3.81 7.60 -10.92
CA GLY A 930 3.82 8.98 -10.44
C GLY A 930 2.46 9.58 -10.15
N VAL A 931 2.51 10.80 -9.59
CA VAL A 931 1.37 11.69 -9.36
C VAL A 931 1.70 13.01 -10.04
N GLY A 932 0.85 13.45 -10.97
CA GLY A 932 1.11 14.64 -11.78
C GLY A 932 0.77 15.96 -11.08
N LYS A 933 -0.08 15.93 -10.05
CA LYS A 933 -0.38 17.11 -9.23
C LYS A 933 -0.87 16.72 -7.83
N ARG A 934 -0.25 17.29 -6.80
CA ARG A 934 -0.72 17.22 -5.41
C ARG A 934 -0.14 18.40 -4.64
N ASP A 935 -0.99 19.29 -4.17
CA ASP A 935 -0.56 20.45 -3.37
C ASP A 935 -0.60 20.09 -1.89
N PHE A 936 0.40 20.46 -1.08
CA PHE A 936 0.43 20.08 0.33
C PHE A 936 0.88 21.23 1.24
N TRP A 937 0.09 21.50 2.27
CA TRP A 937 0.46 22.44 3.34
C TRP A 937 0.92 21.62 4.55
N ALA A 938 2.24 21.47 4.70
CA ALA A 938 2.82 20.68 5.76
C ALA A 938 2.80 21.42 7.12
N ASN A 939 3.05 20.66 8.19
CA ASN A 939 3.29 21.16 9.52
C ASN A 939 4.57 20.52 10.07
N GLY A 940 5.34 21.29 10.84
CA GLY A 940 6.52 20.79 11.53
C GLY A 940 7.84 21.38 11.05
N PRO A 941 8.93 21.07 11.77
CA PRO A 941 10.22 21.73 11.68
C PRO A 941 11.03 21.43 10.42
N VAL A 942 10.78 20.30 9.73
CA VAL A 942 11.42 20.04 8.42
C VAL A 942 10.93 21.06 7.39
N PHE A 943 9.64 21.41 7.44
CA PHE A 943 9.03 22.37 6.52
C PHE A 943 9.18 23.82 6.99
N ILE A 944 9.03 24.08 8.29
CA ILE A 944 8.95 25.42 8.87
C ILE A 944 10.25 25.75 9.62
N PRO A 945 11.10 26.66 9.10
CA PRO A 945 12.26 27.14 9.83
C PRO A 945 11.85 27.79 11.15
N GLY A 946 12.54 27.41 12.23
CA GLY A 946 12.27 27.94 13.57
C GLY A 946 10.91 27.52 14.15
N TYR A 947 10.28 26.44 13.65
CA TYR A 947 9.07 25.85 14.22
C TYR A 947 9.13 25.76 15.76
N ARG A 948 10.27 25.29 16.26
CA ARG A 948 10.76 25.51 17.62
C ARG A 948 12.19 26.03 17.50
N TYR A 949 12.42 27.31 17.78
CA TYR A 949 13.71 27.97 17.56
C TYR A 949 14.92 27.24 18.15
N GLY A 950 14.77 26.55 19.29
CA GLY A 950 15.85 25.80 19.92
C GLY A 950 16.05 24.36 19.44
N GLU A 951 15.13 23.79 18.65
CA GLU A 951 15.30 22.45 18.07
C GLU A 951 16.18 22.48 16.80
N ALA A 952 16.31 21.35 16.12
CA ALA A 952 17.05 21.25 14.86
C ALA A 952 16.53 22.22 13.80
N TRP A 953 17.48 22.95 13.21
CA TRP A 953 17.35 23.60 11.91
C TRP A 953 17.94 22.68 10.85
N TYR A 954 17.54 22.84 9.59
CA TYR A 954 17.94 21.96 8.50
C TYR A 954 18.79 22.68 7.45
N GLU A 955 19.65 21.95 6.75
CA GLU A 955 20.59 22.54 5.78
C GLU A 955 19.88 23.36 4.70
N HIS A 956 18.76 22.86 4.16
CA HIS A 956 17.97 23.59 3.17
C HIS A 956 17.35 24.90 3.70
N GLN A 957 17.28 25.09 5.03
CA GLN A 957 16.75 26.30 5.68
C GLN A 957 17.79 27.40 5.81
N LEU A 958 19.05 27.14 5.45
CA LEU A 958 20.13 28.12 5.46
C LEU A 958 19.97 29.20 4.36
N ASP A 959 19.12 28.97 3.36
CA ASP A 959 18.73 30.00 2.39
C ASP A 959 17.62 30.90 2.96
N TYR A 960 17.98 31.73 3.94
CA TYR A 960 17.10 32.69 4.60
C TYR A 960 17.46 34.13 4.29
N TRP A 961 16.47 35.01 4.43
CA TRP A 961 16.62 36.43 4.11
C TRP A 961 17.58 37.13 5.07
N THR A 962 18.53 37.86 4.49
CA THR A 962 19.34 38.90 5.15
C THR A 962 19.41 40.13 4.23
N PRO A 963 19.84 41.30 4.72
CA PRO A 963 20.11 42.44 3.84
C PRO A 963 21.07 42.11 2.68
N GLU A 964 22.02 41.19 2.91
CA GLU A 964 22.98 40.71 1.93
C GLU A 964 22.43 39.56 1.04
N ASN A 965 21.39 38.84 1.49
CA ASN A 965 20.68 37.80 0.76
C ASN A 965 19.17 38.11 0.61
N PRO A 966 18.77 39.17 -0.12
CA PRO A 966 17.37 39.59 -0.20
C PRO A 966 16.48 38.68 -1.06
N ASN A 967 17.08 37.79 -1.87
CA ASN A 967 16.37 36.89 -2.78
C ASN A 967 16.20 35.46 -2.20
N ALA A 968 16.40 35.29 -0.90
CA ALA A 968 16.33 34.01 -0.22
C ALA A 968 14.98 33.29 -0.38
N TYR A 969 14.99 31.96 -0.27
CA TYR A 969 13.76 31.19 -0.23
C TYR A 969 12.96 31.44 1.07
N TYR A 970 13.62 31.37 2.24
CA TYR A 970 12.99 31.52 3.56
C TYR A 970 13.02 32.96 4.10
N PRO A 971 12.06 33.34 4.95
CA PRO A 971 12.09 34.64 5.59
C PRO A 971 13.23 34.68 6.62
N ARG A 972 13.52 35.86 7.16
CA ARG A 972 14.50 35.99 8.26
C ARG A 972 14.13 35.06 9.45
N PRO A 973 15.11 34.49 10.17
CA PRO A 973 14.86 33.54 11.26
C PRO A 973 13.88 34.08 12.29
N ASN A 974 12.97 33.23 12.75
CA ASN A 974 11.90 33.59 13.67
C ASN A 974 11.49 32.40 14.53
N ASP A 975 11.04 32.67 15.76
CA ASP A 975 10.36 31.66 16.58
C ASP A 975 8.89 31.53 16.12
N GLN A 976 8.58 30.44 15.43
CA GLN A 976 7.22 30.19 14.89
C GLN A 976 6.27 29.57 15.92
N GLN A 977 6.69 29.38 17.17
CA GLN A 977 5.84 28.94 18.28
C GLN A 977 5.01 27.67 17.98
N GLN A 978 5.59 26.72 17.25
CA GLN A 978 4.93 25.46 16.86
C GLN A 978 3.69 25.65 15.98
N SER A 979 3.66 26.71 15.17
CA SER A 979 2.53 27.03 14.30
C SER A 979 2.90 26.92 12.82
N ASN A 980 2.00 26.33 12.03
CA ASN A 980 1.96 26.43 10.57
C ASN A 980 0.81 27.32 10.08
N ASN A 981 0.32 28.19 10.95
CA ASN A 981 -0.80 29.09 10.69
C ASN A 981 -0.64 30.40 11.47
N ALA A 982 0.56 30.97 11.46
CA ALA A 982 0.86 32.24 12.09
C ALA A 982 2.05 32.93 11.43
N MET A 983 2.18 34.24 11.64
CA MET A 983 3.35 35.03 11.24
C MET A 983 3.70 34.79 9.75
N ASN A 984 4.96 34.49 9.45
CA ASN A 984 5.44 34.24 8.08
C ASN A 984 4.93 32.94 7.45
N PHE A 985 4.24 32.07 8.21
CA PHE A 985 3.75 30.77 7.75
C PHE A 985 2.25 30.64 7.99
N LEU A 986 1.47 31.66 7.65
CA LEU A 986 0.06 31.42 7.31
C LEU A 986 0.00 30.57 6.02
N PRO A 987 -0.99 29.67 5.85
CA PRO A 987 -1.19 28.92 4.60
C PRO A 987 -1.12 29.87 3.41
N GLN A 988 -0.16 29.63 2.51
CA GLN A 988 0.14 30.57 1.44
C GLN A 988 0.69 29.91 0.19
N SER A 989 0.64 30.62 -0.94
CA SER A 989 1.09 30.09 -2.23
C SER A 989 2.60 29.89 -2.38
N LYS A 990 3.46 30.67 -1.70
CA LYS A 990 4.94 30.54 -1.84
C LYS A 990 5.50 29.22 -1.28
N TYR A 991 4.99 28.78 -0.12
CA TYR A 991 5.47 27.58 0.57
C TYR A 991 4.53 26.38 0.40
N LEU A 992 3.52 26.49 -0.46
CA LEU A 992 2.67 25.35 -0.80
C LEU A 992 3.51 24.31 -1.54
N LEU A 993 3.68 23.13 -0.93
CA LEU A 993 4.55 22.09 -1.47
C LEU A 993 3.91 21.45 -2.71
N ASP A 994 4.72 21.26 -3.75
CA ASP A 994 4.35 20.46 -4.91
C ASP A 994 4.81 19.01 -4.69
N MET A 995 3.89 18.15 -4.27
CA MET A 995 4.16 16.72 -4.03
C MET A 995 3.96 15.88 -5.30
N SER A 996 4.08 16.48 -6.49
CA SER A 996 4.15 15.73 -7.74
C SER A 996 5.48 14.97 -7.84
N TYR A 997 5.43 13.80 -8.46
CA TYR A 997 6.62 12.98 -8.66
C TYR A 997 6.45 11.93 -9.77
N LEU A 998 7.59 11.42 -10.22
CA LEU A 998 7.77 10.20 -11.00
C LEU A 998 8.85 9.35 -10.33
N ARG A 999 8.52 8.12 -9.95
CA ARG A 999 9.44 7.18 -9.29
C ARG A 999 9.70 5.96 -10.16
N MET A 1000 10.97 5.56 -10.22
CA MET A 1000 11.40 4.29 -10.78
C MET A 1000 11.15 3.17 -9.75
N LYS A 1001 9.97 2.55 -9.81
CA LYS A 1001 9.56 1.52 -8.84
C LYS A 1001 10.35 0.23 -9.04
N ASN A 1002 10.66 -0.15 -10.28
CA ASN A 1002 11.47 -1.33 -10.54
C ASN A 1002 12.21 -1.27 -11.89
N ILE A 1003 13.43 -1.80 -11.91
CA ILE A 1003 14.14 -2.21 -13.13
C ILE A 1003 14.71 -3.61 -12.90
N THR A 1004 14.41 -4.53 -13.80
CA THR A 1004 14.90 -5.91 -13.75
C THR A 1004 15.54 -6.30 -15.08
N LEU A 1005 16.67 -6.98 -15.00
CA LEU A 1005 17.34 -7.61 -16.12
C LEU A 1005 17.58 -9.09 -15.78
N GLY A 1006 17.02 -9.99 -16.59
CA GLY A 1006 17.16 -11.42 -16.45
C GLY A 1006 17.82 -12.08 -17.64
N TYR A 1007 18.38 -13.26 -17.40
CA TYR A 1007 18.84 -14.17 -18.43
C TYR A 1007 18.41 -15.60 -18.11
N THR A 1008 17.63 -16.19 -19.02
CA THR A 1008 17.25 -17.60 -18.98
C THR A 1008 18.28 -18.42 -19.76
N ILE A 1009 18.93 -19.36 -19.08
CA ILE A 1009 19.94 -20.23 -19.67
C ILE A 1009 19.27 -21.14 -20.72
N PRO A 1010 19.85 -21.30 -21.92
CA PRO A 1010 19.29 -22.16 -22.95
C PRO A 1010 19.08 -23.60 -22.49
N THR A 1011 17.94 -24.17 -22.86
CA THR A 1011 17.50 -25.52 -22.48
C THR A 1011 18.52 -26.62 -22.85
N SER A 1012 19.23 -26.44 -23.97
CA SER A 1012 20.31 -27.36 -24.40
C SER A 1012 21.47 -27.51 -23.41
N LEU A 1013 21.63 -26.56 -22.47
CA LEU A 1013 22.58 -26.61 -21.38
C LEU A 1013 21.96 -27.16 -20.09
N THR A 1014 20.70 -26.82 -19.80
CA THR A 1014 20.03 -27.17 -18.53
C THR A 1014 19.49 -28.60 -18.52
N GLU A 1015 19.07 -29.16 -19.66
CA GLU A 1015 18.60 -30.55 -19.78
C GLU A 1015 19.64 -31.57 -19.30
N LYS A 1016 20.93 -31.28 -19.47
CA LYS A 1016 22.04 -32.13 -18.98
C LYS A 1016 22.02 -32.32 -17.47
N PHE A 1017 21.35 -31.43 -16.76
CA PHE A 1017 21.20 -31.43 -15.30
C PHE A 1017 19.76 -31.72 -14.86
N GLN A 1018 18.87 -32.13 -15.78
CA GLN A 1018 17.44 -32.35 -15.52
C GLN A 1018 16.73 -31.10 -14.98
N VAL A 1019 17.09 -29.94 -15.53
CA VAL A 1019 16.47 -28.64 -15.21
C VAL A 1019 15.73 -28.14 -16.44
N GLU A 1020 14.42 -27.93 -16.33
CA GLU A 1020 13.58 -27.42 -17.41
C GLU A 1020 13.88 -25.95 -17.70
N ARG A 1021 13.97 -25.12 -16.64
CA ARG A 1021 14.26 -23.69 -16.76
C ARG A 1021 15.21 -23.24 -15.65
N PHE A 1022 16.23 -22.47 -16.03
CA PHE A 1022 17.12 -21.81 -15.08
C PHE A 1022 17.29 -20.34 -15.49
N ARG A 1023 16.85 -19.42 -14.63
CA ARG A 1023 16.93 -17.98 -14.86
C ARG A 1023 17.70 -17.31 -13.74
N ILE A 1024 18.63 -16.41 -14.10
CA ILE A 1024 19.34 -15.53 -13.16
C ILE A 1024 18.88 -14.10 -13.46
N TYR A 1025 18.65 -13.29 -12.44
CA TYR A 1025 18.26 -11.90 -12.64
C TYR A 1025 18.86 -10.98 -11.59
N ALA A 1026 19.00 -9.71 -11.97
CA ALA A 1026 19.29 -8.59 -11.09
C ALA A 1026 18.13 -7.60 -11.15
N SER A 1027 17.76 -7.02 -10.02
CA SER A 1027 16.63 -6.10 -9.92
C SER A 1027 16.92 -4.97 -8.95
N GLY A 1028 16.53 -3.75 -9.30
CA GLY A 1028 16.58 -2.59 -8.42
C GLY A 1028 15.19 -2.00 -8.19
N GLU A 1029 14.88 -1.65 -6.93
CA GLU A 1029 13.62 -1.00 -6.55
C GLU A 1029 13.85 0.41 -5.99
N ASN A 1030 12.93 1.33 -6.33
CA ASN A 1030 12.97 2.73 -5.92
C ASN A 1030 14.33 3.41 -6.21
N LEU A 1031 15.00 3.04 -7.30
CA LEU A 1031 16.39 3.46 -7.56
C LEU A 1031 16.56 4.98 -7.63
N PHE A 1032 15.56 5.69 -8.16
CA PHE A 1032 15.53 7.14 -8.24
C PHE A 1032 14.11 7.66 -8.45
N GLU A 1033 13.94 8.95 -8.19
CA GLU A 1033 12.68 9.67 -8.32
C GLU A 1033 12.94 11.11 -8.77
N PHE A 1034 12.01 11.65 -9.57
CA PHE A 1034 11.94 13.06 -9.92
C PHE A 1034 10.76 13.63 -9.14
N THR A 1035 10.96 14.72 -8.40
CA THR A 1035 9.92 15.32 -7.58
C THR A 1035 9.90 16.84 -7.69
N GLY A 1036 8.71 17.42 -7.59
CA GLY A 1036 8.50 18.85 -7.42
C GLY A 1036 8.72 19.35 -5.98
N ALA A 1037 8.90 18.44 -5.01
CA ALA A 1037 9.00 18.80 -3.60
C ALA A 1037 10.22 19.71 -3.36
N GLN A 1038 9.96 20.88 -2.77
CA GLN A 1038 11.00 21.90 -2.54
C GLN A 1038 11.78 21.70 -1.24
N VAL A 1039 11.42 20.69 -0.44
CA VAL A 1039 12.06 20.32 0.83
C VAL A 1039 12.56 18.88 0.75
N PRO A 1040 13.61 18.49 1.51
CA PRO A 1040 14.22 17.17 1.44
C PRO A 1040 13.37 16.10 2.13
N VAL A 1041 12.20 15.83 1.56
CA VAL A 1041 11.27 14.79 1.98
C VAL A 1041 10.92 13.92 0.79
N ASP A 1042 10.63 12.66 1.05
CA ASP A 1042 10.11 11.76 0.04
C ASP A 1042 8.68 12.18 -0.34
N PRO A 1043 8.33 12.33 -1.64
CA PRO A 1043 7.04 12.84 -2.08
C PRO A 1043 5.85 11.92 -1.80
N GLU A 1044 6.10 10.67 -1.38
CA GLU A 1044 5.07 9.73 -0.93
C GLU A 1044 4.79 9.82 0.58
N VAL A 1045 5.59 10.56 1.36
CA VAL A 1045 5.38 10.74 2.80
C VAL A 1045 4.06 11.45 3.09
N ASP A 1046 3.41 11.01 4.15
CA ASP A 1046 2.22 11.63 4.72
C ASP A 1046 2.27 11.50 6.26
N TYR A 1047 1.30 12.07 6.96
CA TYR A 1047 1.20 11.87 8.42
C TYR A 1047 0.87 10.41 8.74
N THR A 1048 1.68 9.79 9.61
CA THR A 1048 1.37 8.46 10.17
C THR A 1048 0.19 8.55 11.13
N SER A 1049 -0.48 7.44 11.44
CA SER A 1049 -1.58 7.43 12.41
C SER A 1049 -1.16 7.94 13.79
N ALA A 1050 0.07 7.64 14.24
CA ALA A 1050 0.64 8.21 15.45
C ALA A 1050 0.94 9.71 15.30
N GLY A 1051 1.44 10.11 14.13
CA GLY A 1051 1.72 11.51 13.76
C GLY A 1051 0.47 12.39 13.61
N LEU A 1052 -0.73 11.83 13.48
CA LEU A 1052 -1.97 12.63 13.52
C LEU A 1052 -2.20 13.28 14.90
N ASN A 1053 -1.64 12.70 15.98
CA ASN A 1053 -1.71 13.27 17.33
C ASN A 1053 -0.63 14.34 17.59
N ASP A 1054 0.42 14.38 16.77
CA ASP A 1054 1.42 15.45 16.74
C ASP A 1054 1.88 15.66 15.29
N THR A 1055 1.22 16.61 14.63
CA THR A 1055 1.49 16.93 13.22
C THR A 1055 2.84 17.60 13.02
N SER A 1056 3.69 17.76 14.04
CA SER A 1056 5.11 18.13 13.85
C SER A 1056 5.97 17.01 13.24
N THR A 1057 5.39 15.84 12.99
CA THR A 1057 6.06 14.62 12.50
C THR A 1057 6.32 14.58 10.99
N PHE A 1058 5.77 15.53 10.21
CA PHE A 1058 5.96 15.52 8.75
C PHE A 1058 7.45 15.54 8.35
N GLY A 1059 7.83 14.66 7.42
CA GLY A 1059 9.22 14.51 6.97
C GLY A 1059 10.15 13.83 7.97
N ARG A 1060 9.69 13.51 9.19
CA ARG A 1060 10.45 12.79 10.22
C ARG A 1060 9.85 11.42 10.52
N VAL A 1061 9.68 10.62 9.48
CA VAL A 1061 9.14 9.26 9.54
C VAL A 1061 10.18 8.24 9.10
N TYR A 1062 10.02 6.97 9.50
CA TYR A 1062 10.88 5.88 9.02
C TYR A 1062 11.04 5.94 7.48
N PRO A 1063 12.28 6.01 6.97
CA PRO A 1063 12.53 6.36 5.58
C PRO A 1063 12.11 5.24 4.63
N PHE A 1064 11.71 5.63 3.42
CA PHE A 1064 11.64 4.69 2.31
C PHE A 1064 13.02 4.14 1.98
N ARG A 1065 13.06 3.04 1.23
CA ARG A 1065 14.31 2.34 0.93
C ARG A 1065 14.47 2.10 -0.57
N ARG A 1066 15.70 2.29 -1.04
CA ARG A 1066 16.18 1.85 -2.35
C ARG A 1066 16.80 0.47 -2.16
N SER A 1067 16.48 -0.47 -3.04
CA SER A 1067 17.01 -1.82 -2.91
C SER A 1067 17.65 -2.29 -4.20
N PHE A 1068 18.73 -3.05 -4.06
CA PHE A 1068 19.33 -3.82 -5.14
C PHE A 1068 19.32 -5.29 -4.76
N SER A 1069 18.92 -6.14 -5.70
CA SER A 1069 18.75 -7.57 -5.46
C SER A 1069 19.30 -8.42 -6.59
N LEU A 1070 19.68 -9.64 -6.22
CA LEU A 1070 20.05 -10.72 -7.12
C LEU A 1070 19.17 -11.92 -6.82
N GLY A 1071 18.71 -12.59 -7.85
CA GLY A 1071 17.86 -13.76 -7.68
C GLY A 1071 18.06 -14.83 -8.74
N VAL A 1072 17.54 -16.01 -8.41
CA VAL A 1072 17.55 -17.20 -9.27
C VAL A 1072 16.18 -17.84 -9.24
N GLN A 1073 15.72 -18.32 -10.40
CA GLN A 1073 14.51 -19.10 -10.56
C GLN A 1073 14.86 -20.41 -11.27
N VAL A 1074 14.40 -21.53 -10.70
CA VAL A 1074 14.65 -22.88 -11.20
C VAL A 1074 13.34 -23.64 -11.29
N THR A 1075 13.09 -24.28 -12.43
CA THR A 1075 11.97 -25.20 -12.66
C THR A 1075 12.53 -26.58 -13.01
N LEU A 1076 12.02 -27.61 -12.33
CA LEU A 1076 12.37 -29.02 -12.50
C LEU A 1076 11.18 -29.84 -13.02
#